data_AF-A0A918AKZ0-F1
#
_entry.id   AF-A0A918AKZ0-F1
#
_cell.length_a   1.000
_cell.length_b   1.000
_cell.length_c   1.000
_cell.angle_alpha   90.00
_cell.angle_beta   90.00
_cell.angle_gamma   90.00
#
_symmetry.space_group_name_H-M   'P 1'
#
loop_
_entity.id
_entity.type
_entity.pdbx_description
1 polymer ?
#
loop_
_entity_poly.entity_id
_entity_poly.type
_entity_poly.pdbx_seq_one_letter_code
_entity_poly.pdbx_strand_id
1 'polypeptide(L)'
;MPRTARRLLTAFLALITAPVLAAPPGQAQPDPDNAPAVHGLKGEYFRMSAPGARDFAHLGGVTLDPNIDLPGLAGTFASLTGQSEHTTARWTGRITPPETGQYTFHAIGDNGFRLFIDGAPVIDHWVGDWDVEQNSAPVALTAGKAHEFRLEMFQDIGGANMFLRWSGATTPKQIVPESAFTPPEGFQIYPVELTVGQDGRSLVLDFEEPVSALGDLVGHLVVEADTTAMPLGSARVTREDRSRVVVGLTKPIQRGQRVRVAYDGNGGLRVGDDTVPQTIRSATNQSTHRLTTPWGDKLDTNRPLPEYPRPQQERKQWLNLNGPWEFAGATAGQQPVFGKRLPERIIVPFPVESQLSGLERHEDHMFYRRTFTVPADWRVGRGQRLKLNFGAVDHHARVWVDGKQVAEHSGGYTAFTADITDALRGGGQHELIVAVTDTTGDNQPVGKQTRNPSGIFYTQSSGIWQTVWLEPVPDVAIDDVVTTPDLAKESLTLTVKSSTATPGDSVTATARDREGRVVGTVTGRANTPLTLKVRKPHLWTPDDPYLYDLEVTLGRDRVKSYFGMRSIGIQNVGGFPKLVLNGKPIFSLAMLDQGFWPDGLHTAPSDEALAWDLKAQKDLGFNAVRKHIKVEPARWYYHADKLGLLVWQDFVSTNITDESGQQAFLTEGRRTMEQLHDSPSVIGWIVFNEGWGEWDRTATGQITESVKAADPSRVVNAHSGVNCCASKGDSGKGDIIDHHDYVNNDPPWPDSTRAAMDGEHGGFTLRTPGHMWPGTPAQIYSGVPDKAALTAKYVSNTETFYLAAAGAELSGSVYTQVTDLETELNGMWTYDRREIKVDPKPVREINRKVIAAGANAAEDAEFPGNGHWPLNEGRGTDSRDLSGGKSTVALKGDAGWTPGVSGSALKFDGDGDFAQTQAPVVDTTGSYTVSAWVTLDELPGNYASAVSQDGRRAENPFYLQYGHGAFAFSLPGGNRARYEVTPELNRWYHLVGVRDDATGTTRLFVDGKQVATAQGGPEQVSTGPLAIGRAKYAGQDTDFWSGAVDEVRVFDRALSESEVAALHAQVRR
;
A
#
# COMPACT_ATOMS: atom_id res chain seq x y z
N MET A 1 2.66 -57.97 -12.58
CA MET A 1 2.81 -59.27 -11.87
C MET A 1 3.52 -60.25 -12.81
N PRO A 2 4.34 -61.22 -12.35
CA PRO A 2 4.57 -61.68 -10.97
C PRO A 2 6.06 -61.68 -10.52
N ARG A 3 6.34 -61.39 -9.23
CA ARG A 3 6.81 -62.29 -8.14
C ARG A 3 8.32 -62.62 -8.13
N THR A 4 9.13 -61.92 -7.32
CA THR A 4 9.58 -62.26 -5.93
C THR A 4 10.57 -63.42 -5.81
N ALA A 5 11.77 -63.14 -5.27
CA ALA A 5 12.41 -63.91 -4.18
C ALA A 5 13.64 -63.15 -3.62
N ARG A 6 13.80 -63.18 -2.29
CA ARG A 6 14.78 -62.45 -1.48
C ARG A 6 15.76 -63.45 -0.84
N ARG A 7 17.02 -63.02 -0.65
CA ARG A 7 17.99 -63.40 0.43
C ARG A 7 18.53 -64.86 0.37
N LEU A 8 19.74 -65.22 0.80
CA LEU A 8 20.85 -64.58 1.52
C LEU A 8 22.05 -65.59 1.46
N LEU A 9 23.28 -65.10 1.69
CA LEU A 9 24.37 -65.63 2.55
C LEU A 9 25.78 -65.71 1.90
N THR A 10 26.70 -64.90 2.47
CA THR A 10 28.13 -65.17 2.84
C THR A 10 29.15 -65.61 1.76
N ALA A 11 30.44 -65.24 1.76
CA ALA A 11 31.37 -64.72 2.77
C ALA A 11 32.76 -64.38 2.13
N PHE A 12 33.49 -63.42 2.74
CA PHE A 12 34.97 -63.31 2.94
C PHE A 12 35.92 -63.18 1.69
N LEU A 13 37.07 -62.50 1.67
CA LEU A 13 37.81 -61.52 2.51
C LEU A 13 39.15 -61.22 1.79
N ALA A 14 39.70 -59.98 1.82
CA ALA A 14 41.14 -59.61 1.83
C ALA A 14 41.31 -58.08 1.62
N LEU A 15 41.65 -57.30 2.67
CA LEU A 15 42.99 -56.90 3.16
C LEU A 15 43.61 -55.70 2.42
N ILE A 16 43.51 -54.51 3.03
CA ILE A 16 44.45 -53.38 2.88
C ILE A 16 44.73 -52.81 4.29
N THR A 17 46.01 -52.55 4.54
CA THR A 17 46.64 -52.05 5.76
C THR A 17 46.23 -50.62 6.13
N ALA A 18 45.93 -50.38 7.41
CA ALA A 18 45.70 -49.05 8.00
C ALA A 18 46.84 -48.67 8.97
N PRO A 19 47.22 -47.38 9.08
CA PRO A 19 48.11 -46.90 10.12
C PRO A 19 47.38 -46.86 11.47
N VAL A 20 48.12 -47.09 12.54
CA VAL A 20 47.66 -47.06 13.94
C VAL A 20 47.16 -45.65 14.28
N LEU A 21 45.84 -45.48 14.31
CA LEU A 21 45.17 -44.35 14.95
C LEU A 21 45.23 -44.56 16.46
N ALA A 22 45.85 -43.61 17.16
CA ALA A 22 45.74 -43.48 18.60
C ALA A 22 44.25 -43.40 18.98
N ALA A 23 43.87 -44.12 20.04
CA ALA A 23 42.53 -44.05 20.60
C ALA A 23 42.18 -42.58 20.91
N PRO A 24 40.95 -42.12 20.59
CA PRO A 24 40.47 -40.87 21.14
C PRO A 24 40.49 -40.99 22.68
N PRO A 25 40.92 -39.97 23.42
CA PRO A 25 40.85 -40.01 24.87
C PRO A 25 39.40 -40.27 25.28
N GLY A 26 39.22 -41.18 26.24
CA GLY A 26 37.91 -41.57 26.75
C GLY A 26 37.07 -40.34 27.08
N GLN A 27 35.78 -40.41 26.75
CA GLN A 27 34.80 -39.43 27.17
C GLN A 27 34.98 -39.19 28.67
N ALA A 28 35.45 -37.99 29.01
CA ALA A 28 35.43 -37.52 30.37
C ALA A 28 33.99 -37.62 30.87
N GLN A 29 33.81 -38.09 32.11
CA GLN A 29 32.56 -37.88 32.83
C GLN A 29 32.17 -36.40 32.71
N PRO A 30 30.88 -36.08 32.54
CA PRO A 30 30.43 -34.70 32.59
C PRO A 30 30.92 -34.08 33.89
N ASP A 31 31.64 -32.97 33.75
CA ASP A 31 32.10 -32.15 34.87
C ASP A 31 30.86 -31.60 35.58
N PRO A 32 30.64 -31.90 36.88
CA PRO A 32 29.49 -31.38 37.62
C PRO A 32 29.48 -29.84 37.74
N ASP A 33 30.58 -29.16 37.38
CA ASP A 33 30.69 -27.69 37.39
C ASP A 33 30.22 -27.01 36.09
N ASN A 34 29.72 -27.76 35.09
CA ASN A 34 29.27 -27.21 33.81
C ASN A 34 27.74 -27.25 33.65
N ALA A 35 27.00 -26.90 34.72
CA ALA A 35 25.59 -26.55 34.60
C ALA A 35 25.47 -25.33 33.66
N PRO A 36 24.50 -25.29 32.72
CA PRO A 36 24.29 -24.11 31.90
C PRO A 36 24.11 -22.88 32.80
N ALA A 37 24.98 -21.89 32.65
CA ALA A 37 24.91 -20.66 33.43
C ALA A 37 23.58 -19.99 33.11
N VAL A 38 22.71 -19.83 34.13
CA VAL A 38 21.44 -19.17 33.93
C VAL A 38 21.64 -17.66 33.93
N HIS A 39 21.19 -17.03 32.86
CA HIS A 39 21.40 -15.62 32.60
C HIS A 39 20.11 -14.82 32.74
N GLY A 40 20.24 -13.50 32.92
CA GLY A 40 19.10 -12.58 33.06
C GLY A 40 18.96 -11.90 34.42
N LEU A 41 17.85 -11.21 34.60
CA LEU A 41 17.54 -10.36 35.75
C LEU A 41 16.18 -10.73 36.33
N LYS A 42 16.05 -10.66 37.66
CA LYS A 42 14.75 -10.75 38.34
C LYS A 42 13.97 -9.48 38.05
N GLY A 43 12.96 -9.57 37.20
CA GLY A 43 12.00 -8.51 36.89
C GLY A 43 10.80 -8.57 37.83
N GLU A 44 10.54 -7.48 38.53
CA GLU A 44 9.40 -7.29 39.43
C GLU A 44 8.50 -6.21 38.84
N TYR A 45 7.22 -6.53 38.68
CA TYR A 45 6.26 -5.68 37.99
C TYR A 45 5.14 -5.29 38.93
N PHE A 46 4.87 -4.00 39.05
CA PHE A 46 4.00 -3.44 40.07
C PHE A 46 2.93 -2.55 39.45
N ARG A 47 1.79 -2.48 40.13
CA ARG A 47 0.82 -1.40 39.99
C ARG A 47 1.17 -0.27 40.95
N MET A 48 1.08 0.97 40.48
CA MET A 48 1.20 2.17 41.33
C MET A 48 0.06 2.23 42.36
N SER A 49 0.26 2.94 43.47
CA SER A 49 -0.80 3.20 44.47
C SER A 49 -1.89 4.12 43.95
N ALA A 50 -1.55 5.01 43.01
CA ALA A 50 -2.47 5.90 42.28
C ALA A 50 -1.82 6.34 40.95
N PRO A 51 -2.61 6.81 39.96
CA PRO A 51 -2.07 7.42 38.74
C PRO A 51 -1.03 8.50 39.04
N GLY A 52 0.17 8.39 38.44
CA GLY A 52 1.26 9.34 38.63
C GLY A 52 2.05 9.19 39.95
N ALA A 53 1.73 8.23 40.83
CA ALA A 53 2.45 8.03 42.08
C ALA A 53 3.89 7.51 41.87
N ARG A 54 4.13 6.77 40.77
CA ARG A 54 5.44 6.24 40.35
C ARG A 54 6.15 5.45 41.45
N ASP A 55 5.36 4.79 42.29
CA ASP A 55 5.81 3.93 43.38
C ASP A 55 5.67 2.44 43.03
N PHE A 56 6.29 1.60 43.85
CA PHE A 56 6.30 0.14 43.70
C PHE A 56 5.28 -0.49 44.67
N ALA A 57 4.04 0.01 44.65
CA ALA A 57 3.07 -0.23 45.73
C ALA A 57 2.49 -1.65 45.76
N HIS A 58 2.10 -2.18 44.60
CA HIS A 58 1.42 -3.47 44.53
C HIS A 58 2.13 -4.39 43.54
N LEU A 59 2.93 -5.32 44.04
CA LEU A 59 3.58 -6.32 43.19
C LEU A 59 2.51 -7.18 42.50
N GLY A 60 2.48 -7.11 41.17
CA GLY A 60 1.63 -7.94 40.33
C GLY A 60 2.27 -9.27 39.99
N GLY A 61 3.58 -9.29 39.71
CA GLY A 61 4.29 -10.53 39.42
C GLY A 61 5.81 -10.38 39.36
N VAL A 62 6.47 -11.54 39.36
CA VAL A 62 7.92 -11.67 39.28
C VAL A 62 8.27 -12.59 38.11
N THR A 63 9.26 -12.22 37.31
CA THR A 63 9.70 -12.96 36.14
C THR A 63 11.23 -12.93 36.00
N LEU A 64 11.79 -13.78 35.13
CA LEU A 64 13.18 -13.71 34.72
C LEU A 64 13.26 -13.03 33.34
N ASP A 65 13.72 -11.78 33.30
CA ASP A 65 13.94 -11.07 32.05
C ASP A 65 15.38 -11.28 31.57
N PRO A 66 15.61 -11.86 30.38
CA PRO A 66 16.95 -12.26 29.92
C PRO A 66 17.88 -11.07 29.72
N ASN A 67 17.33 -9.94 29.27
CA ASN A 67 18.02 -8.66 29.13
C ASN A 67 17.00 -7.52 29.20
N ILE A 68 17.48 -6.28 29.04
CA ILE A 68 16.63 -5.10 28.91
C ILE A 68 16.61 -4.68 27.43
N ASP A 69 15.99 -5.50 26.58
CA ASP A 69 15.64 -5.19 25.19
C ASP A 69 14.15 -5.45 24.99
N LEU A 70 13.33 -4.55 25.56
CA LEU A 70 11.91 -4.75 25.79
C LEU A 70 11.11 -3.74 24.94
N PRO A 71 10.87 -4.02 23.65
CA PRO A 71 10.17 -3.09 22.75
C PRO A 71 8.66 -2.93 23.02
N GLY A 72 8.10 -3.77 23.91
CA GLY A 72 6.70 -3.72 24.30
C GLY A 72 6.49 -4.35 25.67
N LEU A 73 6.16 -3.54 26.67
CA LEU A 73 5.91 -3.95 28.06
C LEU A 73 4.44 -3.91 28.45
N ALA A 74 3.59 -3.22 27.70
CA ALA A 74 2.16 -3.06 28.03
C ALA A 74 1.45 -4.41 28.22
N GLY A 75 1.73 -5.39 27.36
CA GLY A 75 1.21 -6.75 27.50
C GLY A 75 1.75 -7.51 28.72
N THR A 76 3.03 -7.30 29.07
CA THR A 76 3.64 -7.86 30.29
C THR A 76 3.01 -7.24 31.53
N PHE A 77 2.84 -5.92 31.57
CA PHE A 77 2.14 -5.23 32.66
C PHE A 77 0.69 -5.69 32.78
N ALA A 78 -0.06 -5.80 31.69
CA ALA A 78 -1.43 -6.30 31.72
C ALA A 78 -1.51 -7.73 32.25
N SER A 79 -0.59 -8.61 31.83
CA SER A 79 -0.55 -10.02 32.23
C SER A 79 -0.19 -10.21 33.71
N LEU A 80 0.74 -9.41 34.23
CA LEU A 80 1.25 -9.55 35.60
C LEU A 80 0.46 -8.71 36.60
N THR A 81 0.10 -7.49 36.22
CA THR A 81 -0.49 -6.51 37.14
C THR A 81 -2.00 -6.30 36.90
N GLY A 82 -2.56 -6.85 35.83
CA GLY A 82 -3.98 -6.68 35.46
C GLY A 82 -4.30 -5.34 34.77
N GLN A 83 -3.31 -4.49 34.49
CA GLN A 83 -3.46 -3.25 33.73
C GLN A 83 -2.14 -2.90 33.01
N SER A 84 -2.21 -2.13 31.91
CA SER A 84 -1.05 -1.73 31.12
C SER A 84 -0.47 -0.36 31.49
N GLU A 85 -1.23 0.44 32.22
CA GLU A 85 -0.95 1.84 32.55
C GLU A 85 -0.81 2.01 34.07
N HIS A 86 -0.13 3.09 34.49
CA HIS A 86 0.16 3.38 35.90
C HIS A 86 0.86 2.20 36.59
N THR A 87 1.95 1.74 35.98
CA THR A 87 2.74 0.60 36.44
C THR A 87 4.21 0.99 36.65
N THR A 88 4.93 0.19 37.45
CA THR A 88 6.37 0.33 37.62
C THR A 88 7.05 -1.03 37.48
N ALA A 89 8.29 -1.04 37.02
CA ALA A 89 9.08 -2.27 36.92
C ALA A 89 10.46 -2.08 37.54
N ARG A 90 10.97 -3.14 38.18
CA ARG A 90 12.30 -3.20 38.77
C ARG A 90 12.99 -4.47 38.30
N TRP A 91 14.19 -4.32 37.75
CA TRP A 91 15.07 -5.44 37.40
C TRP A 91 16.26 -5.47 38.35
N THR A 92 16.54 -6.63 38.95
CA THR A 92 17.66 -6.83 39.89
C THR A 92 18.47 -8.07 39.55
N GLY A 93 19.77 -8.01 39.81
CA GLY A 93 20.69 -9.14 39.59
C GLY A 93 22.13 -8.68 39.65
N ARG A 94 22.98 -9.31 38.86
CA ARG A 94 24.37 -8.93 38.66
C ARG A 94 24.68 -8.71 37.19
N ILE A 95 25.65 -7.85 36.90
CA ILE A 95 26.21 -7.64 35.56
C ILE A 95 27.73 -7.93 35.57
N THR A 96 28.21 -8.67 34.57
CA THR A 96 29.63 -9.01 34.41
C THR A 96 30.11 -8.57 33.02
N PRO A 97 31.08 -7.65 32.91
CA PRO A 97 31.60 -7.22 31.62
C PRO A 97 32.52 -8.28 30.99
N PRO A 98 32.61 -8.36 29.65
CA PRO A 98 33.54 -9.26 28.97
C PRO A 98 35.01 -8.83 29.14
N GLU A 99 35.25 -7.52 29.25
CA GLU A 99 36.58 -6.93 29.38
C GLU A 99 36.62 -5.89 30.50
N THR A 100 37.75 -5.77 31.18
CA THR A 100 37.96 -4.72 32.19
C THR A 100 38.09 -3.37 31.49
N GLY A 101 37.30 -2.38 31.88
CA GLY A 101 37.33 -1.08 31.23
C GLY A 101 36.29 -0.11 31.74
N GLN A 102 36.23 1.05 31.07
CA GLN A 102 35.21 2.07 31.29
C GLN A 102 34.04 1.80 30.34
N TYR A 103 32.84 1.62 30.90
CA TYR A 103 31.61 1.39 30.14
C TYR A 103 30.65 2.57 30.27
N THR A 104 30.12 3.03 29.16
CA THR A 104 29.01 3.98 29.13
C THR A 104 27.72 3.19 28.93
N PHE A 105 26.75 3.34 29.82
CA PHE A 105 25.40 2.79 29.64
C PHE A 105 24.53 3.80 28.89
N HIS A 106 23.73 3.30 27.96
CA HIS A 106 22.76 4.08 27.20
C HIS A 106 21.38 3.47 27.43
N ALA A 107 20.46 4.21 28.04
CA ALA A 107 19.13 3.73 28.38
C ALA A 107 18.07 4.61 27.72
N ILE A 108 17.03 4.00 27.16
CA ILE A 108 15.86 4.67 26.58
C ILE A 108 14.63 3.86 26.95
N GLY A 109 13.56 4.55 27.31
CA GLY A 109 12.29 3.96 27.73
C GLY A 109 11.14 4.90 27.43
N ASP A 110 9.92 4.37 27.42
CA ASP A 110 8.70 5.13 27.16
C ASP A 110 8.44 6.21 28.22
N ASN A 111 8.92 6.02 29.45
CA ASN A 111 8.78 6.96 30.56
C ASN A 111 10.07 6.95 31.40
N GLY A 112 10.07 7.54 32.59
CA GLY A 112 11.29 7.70 33.38
C GLY A 112 11.89 6.38 33.90
N PHE A 113 13.23 6.37 34.02
CA PHE A 113 14.02 5.22 34.46
C PHE A 113 15.27 5.62 35.26
N ARG A 114 15.78 4.69 36.08
CA ARG A 114 16.99 4.87 36.90
C ARG A 114 17.82 3.60 36.91
N LEU A 115 19.11 3.72 36.63
CA LEU A 115 20.07 2.62 36.63
C LEU A 115 21.06 2.78 37.78
N PHE A 116 21.26 1.69 38.52
CA PHE A 116 22.21 1.59 39.62
C PHE A 116 23.20 0.46 39.37
N ILE A 117 24.49 0.72 39.59
CA ILE A 117 25.58 -0.27 39.56
C ILE A 117 26.30 -0.24 40.91
N ASP A 118 26.47 -1.40 41.55
CA ASP A 118 27.04 -1.51 42.91
C ASP A 118 26.39 -0.53 43.91
N GLY A 119 25.07 -0.35 43.78
CA GLY A 119 24.26 0.55 44.62
C GLY A 119 24.32 2.05 44.26
N ALA A 120 25.24 2.49 43.40
CA ALA A 120 25.37 3.88 42.99
C ALA A 120 24.51 4.20 41.75
N PRO A 121 23.73 5.30 41.73
CA PRO A 121 23.00 5.71 40.54
C PRO A 121 23.97 6.16 39.45
N VAL A 122 23.89 5.54 38.28
CA VAL A 122 24.69 5.89 37.10
C VAL A 122 23.85 6.56 36.01
N ILE A 123 22.52 6.37 36.04
CA ILE A 123 21.51 7.14 35.31
C ILE A 123 20.35 7.39 36.27
N ASP A 124 19.89 8.64 36.38
CA ASP A 124 18.72 9.01 37.19
C ASP A 124 17.82 9.96 36.39
N HIS A 125 16.91 9.38 35.62
CA HIS A 125 15.99 10.09 34.73
C HIS A 125 14.54 9.75 35.12
N TRP A 126 14.12 10.18 36.31
CA TRP A 126 12.77 9.89 36.83
C TRP A 126 11.72 10.94 36.41
N VAL A 127 11.67 11.24 35.10
CA VAL A 127 10.82 12.28 34.48
C VAL A 127 9.75 11.64 33.59
N GLY A 128 8.58 12.27 33.48
CA GLY A 128 7.45 11.78 32.66
C GLY A 128 7.52 12.29 31.23
N ASP A 129 8.59 11.98 30.53
CA ASP A 129 8.80 12.19 29.09
C ASP A 129 9.04 10.82 28.43
N TRP A 130 9.01 10.74 27.10
CA TRP A 130 9.08 9.45 26.40
C TRP A 130 10.20 9.40 25.36
N ASP A 131 10.81 8.22 25.24
CA ASP A 131 11.83 7.88 24.25
C ASP A 131 13.02 8.87 24.21
N VAL A 132 13.39 9.42 25.37
CA VAL A 132 14.58 10.27 25.53
C VAL A 132 15.76 9.42 26.00
N GLU A 133 16.70 9.13 25.11
CA GLU A 133 17.90 8.36 25.47
C GLU A 133 18.81 9.11 26.45
N GLN A 134 19.18 8.44 27.53
CA GLN A 134 20.11 8.91 28.56
C GLN A 134 21.41 8.12 28.51
N ASN A 135 22.52 8.82 28.76
CA ASN A 135 23.86 8.25 28.78
C ASN A 135 24.47 8.42 30.16
N SER A 136 25.03 7.35 30.73
CA SER A 136 25.78 7.44 31.99
C SER A 136 27.13 8.15 31.78
N ALA A 137 27.73 8.66 32.85
CA ALA A 137 29.17 8.82 32.87
C ALA A 137 29.86 7.44 32.72
N PRO A 138 31.10 7.35 32.21
CA PRO A 138 31.80 6.06 32.13
C PRO A 138 31.95 5.41 33.51
N VAL A 139 31.57 4.14 33.62
CA VAL A 139 31.58 3.31 34.83
C VAL A 139 32.70 2.28 34.72
N ALA A 140 33.57 2.22 35.73
CA ALA A 140 34.68 1.26 35.75
C ALA A 140 34.17 -0.13 36.14
N LEU A 141 34.22 -1.09 35.22
CA LEU A 141 33.83 -2.48 35.44
C LEU A 141 35.04 -3.42 35.23
N THR A 142 35.08 -4.53 35.97
CA THR A 142 36.19 -5.51 35.92
C THR A 142 35.72 -6.82 35.29
N ALA A 143 36.41 -7.31 34.25
CA ALA A 143 36.12 -8.59 33.62
C ALA A 143 36.07 -9.73 34.64
N GLY A 144 35.07 -10.60 34.51
CA GLY A 144 34.87 -11.74 35.41
C GLY A 144 34.42 -11.39 36.83
N LYS A 145 34.31 -10.10 37.19
CA LYS A 145 33.69 -9.66 38.45
C LYS A 145 32.23 -9.33 38.21
N ALA A 146 31.34 -10.00 38.94
CA ALA A 146 29.91 -9.70 38.92
C ALA A 146 29.60 -8.48 39.80
N HIS A 147 29.13 -7.40 39.19
CA HIS A 147 28.71 -6.15 39.84
C HIS A 147 27.21 -6.18 40.14
N GLU A 148 26.75 -5.58 41.23
CA GLU A 148 25.31 -5.50 41.51
C GLU A 148 24.62 -4.61 40.46
N PHE A 149 23.46 -5.05 39.98
CA PHE A 149 22.68 -4.37 38.96
C PHE A 149 21.27 -4.13 39.46
N ARG A 150 20.79 -2.89 39.33
CA ARG A 150 19.37 -2.56 39.50
C ARG A 150 18.93 -1.51 38.49
N LEU A 151 17.88 -1.81 37.74
CA LEU A 151 17.19 -0.86 36.86
C LEU A 151 15.74 -0.71 37.32
N GLU A 152 15.24 0.51 37.33
CA GLU A 152 13.86 0.83 37.67
C GLU A 152 13.24 1.69 36.57
N MET A 153 11.95 1.49 36.28
CA MET A 153 11.19 2.36 35.38
C MET A 153 9.74 2.50 35.85
N PHE A 154 9.06 3.54 35.37
CA PHE A 154 7.62 3.70 35.52
C PHE A 154 6.95 3.90 34.15
N GLN A 155 5.66 3.55 34.07
CA GLN A 155 4.79 3.79 32.94
C GLN A 155 3.51 4.49 33.42
N ASP A 156 3.23 5.69 32.92
CA ASP A 156 2.01 6.44 33.22
C ASP A 156 0.88 6.04 32.27
N ILE A 157 0.91 6.41 30.98
CA ILE A 157 -0.17 6.14 30.00
C ILE A 157 0.39 5.80 28.61
N GLY A 158 -0.33 5.04 27.78
CA GLY A 158 0.06 4.77 26.39
C GLY A 158 0.88 3.50 26.16
N GLY A 159 1.96 3.61 25.37
CA GLY A 159 2.88 2.50 25.08
C GLY A 159 3.66 2.08 26.32
N ALA A 160 4.57 1.11 26.22
CA ALA A 160 5.56 0.88 27.27
C ALA A 160 6.74 0.15 26.66
N ASN A 161 7.96 0.65 26.84
CA ASN A 161 9.17 0.03 26.34
C ASN A 161 10.36 0.33 27.29
N MET A 162 11.41 -0.49 27.22
CA MET A 162 12.68 -0.23 27.92
C MET A 162 13.84 -0.91 27.19
N PHE A 163 14.91 -0.16 26.94
CA PHE A 163 16.13 -0.65 26.31
C PHE A 163 17.37 -0.22 27.09
N LEU A 164 18.32 -1.15 27.28
CA LEU A 164 19.63 -0.87 27.84
C LEU A 164 20.74 -1.34 26.91
N ARG A 165 21.63 -0.41 26.58
CA ARG A 165 22.83 -0.62 25.79
C ARG A 165 24.05 -0.25 26.61
N TRP A 166 25.21 -0.75 26.21
CA TRP A 166 26.51 -0.30 26.70
C TRP A 166 27.48 -0.05 25.55
N SER A 167 28.52 0.74 25.80
CA SER A 167 29.70 0.85 24.95
C SER A 167 30.96 0.93 25.82
N GLY A 168 32.10 0.53 25.29
CA GLY A 168 33.40 0.55 25.94
C GLY A 168 34.52 0.80 24.94
N ALA A 169 35.78 0.81 25.38
CA ALA A 169 36.92 1.15 24.52
C ALA A 169 37.03 0.29 23.24
N THR A 170 36.70 -0.99 23.35
CA THR A 170 36.71 -2.02 22.28
C THR A 170 35.30 -2.53 21.97
N THR A 171 34.30 -2.08 22.72
CA THR A 171 32.92 -2.56 22.64
C THR A 171 32.05 -1.49 21.98
N PRO A 172 31.55 -1.70 20.75
CA PRO A 172 30.65 -0.74 20.11
C PRO A 172 29.32 -0.63 20.91
N LYS A 173 28.58 0.46 20.71
CA LYS A 173 27.26 0.63 21.33
C LYS A 173 26.34 -0.52 20.91
N GLN A 174 25.98 -1.37 21.86
CA GLN A 174 25.14 -2.54 21.63
C GLN A 174 24.24 -2.81 22.83
N ILE A 175 23.16 -3.58 22.64
CA ILE A 175 22.34 -4.10 23.73
C ILE A 175 23.23 -4.87 24.71
N VAL A 176 23.00 -4.71 26.01
CA VAL A 176 23.70 -5.51 27.01
C VAL A 176 23.26 -6.98 26.83
N PRO A 177 24.15 -7.90 26.47
CA PRO A 177 23.76 -9.26 26.15
C PRO A 177 23.23 -9.98 27.39
N GLU A 178 22.30 -10.91 27.22
CA GLU A 178 21.76 -11.73 28.30
C GLU A 178 22.88 -12.39 29.12
N SER A 179 23.92 -12.89 28.44
CA SER A 179 25.07 -13.53 29.08
C SER A 179 25.86 -12.63 30.04
N ALA A 180 25.68 -11.31 29.96
CA ALA A 180 26.29 -10.38 30.92
C ALA A 180 25.51 -10.34 32.24
N PHE A 181 24.25 -10.79 32.27
CA PHE A 181 23.42 -10.77 33.46
C PHE A 181 23.38 -12.12 34.19
N THR A 182 23.27 -12.06 35.51
CA THR A 182 23.02 -13.21 36.38
C THR A 182 21.92 -12.86 37.37
N PRO A 183 20.89 -13.69 37.54
CA PRO A 183 19.82 -13.42 38.49
C PRO A 183 20.32 -13.46 39.95
N PRO A 184 19.55 -12.92 40.91
CA PRO A 184 19.88 -13.04 42.32
C PRO A 184 20.03 -14.50 42.77
N GLU A 185 20.95 -14.75 43.71
CA GLU A 185 21.17 -16.08 44.27
C GLU A 185 19.88 -16.67 44.88
N GLY A 186 19.61 -17.96 44.62
CA GLY A 186 18.42 -18.66 45.13
C GLY A 186 17.10 -18.36 44.41
N PHE A 187 17.13 -17.58 43.32
CA PHE A 187 15.95 -17.38 42.48
C PHE A 187 15.65 -18.65 41.66
N GLN A 188 14.48 -19.29 41.87
CA GLN A 188 14.06 -20.47 41.12
C GLN A 188 13.67 -20.11 39.68
N ILE A 189 14.08 -20.92 38.71
CA ILE A 189 13.97 -20.60 37.28
C ILE A 189 13.27 -21.73 36.53
N TYR A 190 12.14 -21.39 35.89
CA TYR A 190 11.34 -22.32 35.11
C TYR A 190 11.03 -21.75 33.72
N PRO A 191 11.22 -22.53 32.64
CA PRO A 191 12.22 -23.62 32.52
C PRO A 191 13.66 -23.09 32.68
N VAL A 192 14.69 -23.91 32.94
CA VAL A 192 16.08 -23.42 33.00
C VAL A 192 16.61 -23.02 31.63
N GLU A 193 16.21 -23.72 30.57
CA GLU A 193 16.48 -23.37 29.18
C GLU A 193 15.17 -23.34 28.36
N LEU A 194 15.10 -22.40 27.42
CA LEU A 194 13.95 -22.22 26.55
C LEU A 194 14.42 -21.93 25.13
N THR A 195 14.15 -22.85 24.21
CA THR A 195 14.60 -22.71 22.82
C THR A 195 13.49 -22.96 21.81
N VAL A 196 13.55 -22.27 20.67
CA VAL A 196 12.79 -22.68 19.49
C VAL A 196 13.66 -23.63 18.68
N GLY A 197 13.11 -24.80 18.36
CA GLY A 197 13.78 -25.82 17.57
C GLY A 197 14.11 -25.36 16.15
N GLN A 198 15.05 -26.04 15.49
CA GLN A 198 15.60 -25.63 14.19
C GLN A 198 14.57 -25.55 13.06
N ASP A 199 13.46 -26.30 13.15
CA ASP A 199 12.36 -26.27 12.18
C ASP A 199 11.36 -25.12 12.43
N GLY A 200 11.53 -24.38 13.52
CA GLY A 200 10.62 -23.33 13.97
C GLY A 200 9.28 -23.83 14.48
N ARG A 201 9.04 -25.15 14.54
CA ARG A 201 7.72 -25.74 14.85
C ARG A 201 7.66 -26.38 16.23
N SER A 202 8.71 -26.24 17.02
CA SER A 202 8.73 -26.71 18.40
C SER A 202 9.36 -25.68 19.32
N LEU A 203 8.77 -25.52 20.49
CA LEU A 203 9.37 -24.87 21.64
C LEU A 203 9.84 -25.95 22.61
N VAL A 204 11.10 -25.92 23.01
CA VAL A 204 11.73 -26.88 23.93
C VAL A 204 11.97 -26.18 25.27
N LEU A 205 11.41 -26.75 26.32
CA LEU A 205 11.51 -26.30 27.70
C LEU A 205 12.30 -27.35 28.47
N ASP A 206 13.50 -26.99 28.93
CA ASP A 206 14.33 -27.86 29.78
C ASP A 206 14.22 -27.44 31.23
N PHE A 207 13.98 -28.39 32.13
CA PHE A 207 13.85 -28.17 33.56
C PHE A 207 15.04 -28.80 34.31
N GLU A 208 15.32 -28.31 35.51
CA GLU A 208 16.40 -28.84 36.36
C GLU A 208 16.05 -30.24 36.90
N GLU A 209 14.77 -30.49 37.18
CA GLU A 209 14.26 -31.78 37.64
C GLU A 209 13.25 -32.39 36.65
N PRO A 210 12.95 -33.70 36.74
CA PRO A 210 11.93 -34.33 35.90
C PRO A 210 10.54 -33.70 36.04
N VAL A 211 9.86 -33.50 34.92
CA VAL A 211 8.46 -33.07 34.90
C VAL A 211 7.58 -34.21 35.42
N SER A 212 7.01 -34.00 36.61
CA SER A 212 6.21 -34.98 37.34
C SER A 212 4.74 -34.94 36.93
N ALA A 213 4.24 -33.78 36.51
CA ALA A 213 2.91 -33.60 35.90
C ALA A 213 2.94 -32.51 34.84
N LEU A 214 2.42 -32.78 33.64
CA LEU A 214 2.36 -31.79 32.55
C LEU A 214 1.12 -30.86 32.67
N GLY A 215 0.02 -31.37 33.24
CA GLY A 215 -1.23 -30.63 33.35
C GLY A 215 -1.82 -30.21 31.98
N ASP A 216 -2.62 -29.14 31.98
CA ASP A 216 -3.08 -28.44 30.77
C ASP A 216 -2.12 -27.30 30.43
N LEU A 217 -0.86 -27.64 30.15
CA LEU A 217 0.15 -26.63 29.81
C LEU A 217 -0.27 -25.79 28.60
N VAL A 218 -0.83 -26.40 27.55
CA VAL A 218 -1.15 -25.68 26.30
C VAL A 218 -2.26 -24.65 26.49
N GLY A 219 -3.31 -24.97 27.25
CA GLY A 219 -4.41 -24.03 27.53
C GLY A 219 -3.99 -22.81 28.37
N HIS A 220 -2.85 -22.92 29.05
CA HIS A 220 -2.33 -21.93 29.99
C HIS A 220 -1.00 -21.30 29.55
N LEU A 221 -0.58 -21.56 28.30
CA LEU A 221 0.65 -21.06 27.70
C LEU A 221 0.32 -20.10 26.55
N VAL A 222 0.95 -18.94 26.54
CA VAL A 222 0.95 -17.99 25.42
C VAL A 222 2.36 -17.92 24.87
N VAL A 223 2.53 -18.22 23.57
CA VAL A 223 3.79 -18.02 22.85
C VAL A 223 3.58 -16.91 21.85
N GLU A 224 4.46 -15.92 21.82
CA GLU A 224 4.43 -14.80 20.89
C GLU A 224 5.74 -14.74 20.12
N ALA A 225 5.67 -14.57 18.80
CA ALA A 225 6.81 -14.23 17.95
C ALA A 225 6.65 -12.77 17.49
N ASP A 226 7.58 -11.89 17.86
CA ASP A 226 7.53 -10.45 17.61
C ASP A 226 6.15 -9.84 17.95
N THR A 227 5.64 -10.11 19.15
CA THR A 227 4.31 -9.71 19.65
C THR A 227 3.10 -10.39 18.99
N THR A 228 3.32 -11.33 18.07
CA THR A 228 2.24 -12.09 17.41
C THR A 228 2.04 -13.42 18.10
N ALA A 229 0.84 -13.64 18.65
CA ALA A 229 0.47 -14.91 19.27
C ALA A 229 0.61 -16.07 18.27
N MET A 230 1.33 -17.11 18.68
CA MET A 230 1.62 -18.29 17.90
C MET A 230 0.65 -19.42 18.26
N PRO A 231 -0.02 -20.03 17.28
CA PRO A 231 -0.99 -21.09 17.52
C PRO A 231 -0.30 -22.38 17.99
N LEU A 232 -0.62 -22.80 19.21
CA LEU A 232 -0.06 -23.98 19.86
C LEU A 232 -0.78 -25.27 19.44
N GLY A 233 -0.02 -26.35 19.36
CA GLY A 233 -0.51 -27.71 19.10
C GLY A 233 -0.58 -28.52 20.39
N SER A 234 0.40 -29.41 20.60
CA SER A 234 0.44 -30.32 21.75
C SER A 234 1.72 -30.15 22.56
N ALA A 235 1.64 -30.30 23.88
CA ALA A 235 2.81 -30.43 24.75
C ALA A 235 3.07 -31.91 25.11
N ARG A 236 4.35 -32.30 25.21
CA ARG A 236 4.74 -33.63 25.70
C ARG A 236 6.08 -33.59 26.44
N VAL A 237 6.19 -34.40 27.49
CA VAL A 237 7.49 -34.76 28.08
C VAL A 237 8.19 -35.73 27.15
N THR A 238 9.50 -35.56 26.91
CA THR A 238 10.23 -36.48 26.04
C THR A 238 10.48 -37.82 26.71
N ARG A 239 10.60 -38.90 25.92
CA ARG A 239 10.85 -40.25 26.46
C ARG A 239 12.30 -40.45 26.87
N GLU A 240 13.21 -39.76 26.20
CA GLU A 240 14.65 -39.88 26.39
C GLU A 240 15.11 -39.04 27.59
N ASP A 241 14.47 -37.89 27.81
CA ASP A 241 14.72 -37.00 28.92
C ASP A 241 13.42 -36.52 29.57
N ARG A 242 13.23 -36.89 30.83
CA ARG A 242 12.02 -36.58 31.59
C ARG A 242 12.00 -35.16 32.14
N SER A 243 13.12 -34.42 32.13
CA SER A 243 13.15 -33.00 32.46
C SER A 243 12.91 -32.10 31.24
N ARG A 244 12.71 -32.69 30.05
CA ARG A 244 12.44 -31.94 28.81
C ARG A 244 10.99 -32.02 28.37
N VAL A 245 10.40 -30.86 28.10
CA VAL A 245 9.07 -30.73 27.48
C VAL A 245 9.21 -30.11 26.09
N VAL A 246 8.48 -30.68 25.12
CA VAL A 246 8.36 -30.13 23.77
C VAL A 246 6.93 -29.70 23.54
N VAL A 247 6.74 -28.42 23.25
CA VAL A 247 5.45 -27.84 22.81
C VAL A 247 5.51 -27.68 21.30
N GLY A 248 4.60 -28.36 20.59
CA GLY A 248 4.45 -28.24 19.15
C GLY A 248 3.73 -26.94 18.78
N LEU A 249 4.23 -26.25 17.75
CA LEU A 249 3.61 -25.08 17.14
C LEU A 249 2.99 -25.50 15.80
N THR A 250 1.78 -25.04 15.53
CA THR A 250 1.10 -25.38 14.26
C THR A 250 1.59 -24.52 13.08
N LYS A 251 2.18 -23.37 13.40
CA LYS A 251 2.82 -22.43 12.46
C LYS A 251 4.29 -22.24 12.86
N PRO A 252 5.22 -22.12 11.89
CA PRO A 252 6.63 -21.99 12.18
C PRO A 252 6.97 -20.59 12.69
N ILE A 253 7.88 -20.51 13.67
CA ILE A 253 8.62 -19.31 14.02
C ILE A 253 9.81 -19.20 13.07
N GLN A 254 10.02 -18.03 12.48
CA GLN A 254 11.10 -17.78 11.54
C GLN A 254 12.41 -17.44 12.24
N ARG A 255 13.53 -17.60 11.55
CA ARG A 255 14.84 -17.12 12.03
C ARG A 255 14.77 -15.62 12.30
N GLY A 256 15.38 -15.20 13.42
CA GLY A 256 15.54 -13.79 13.76
C GLY A 256 14.35 -13.19 14.50
N GLN A 257 13.22 -13.91 14.58
CA GLN A 257 12.09 -13.48 15.39
C GLN A 257 12.43 -13.58 16.88
N ARG A 258 12.00 -12.58 17.65
CA ARG A 258 12.05 -12.60 19.11
C ARG A 258 10.84 -13.36 19.63
N VAL A 259 11.08 -14.31 20.53
CA VAL A 259 10.04 -15.23 21.00
C VAL A 259 9.84 -15.07 22.47
N ARG A 260 8.63 -14.70 22.88
CA ARG A 260 8.21 -14.58 24.27
C ARG A 260 7.25 -15.71 24.61
N VAL A 261 7.39 -16.28 25.79
CA VAL A 261 6.59 -17.39 26.29
C VAL A 261 6.09 -17.02 27.67
N ALA A 262 4.78 -17.02 27.87
CA ALA A 262 4.14 -16.73 29.14
C ALA A 262 3.29 -17.92 29.57
N TYR A 263 3.56 -18.45 30.77
CA TYR A 263 2.73 -19.44 31.45
C TYR A 263 2.07 -18.78 32.65
N ASP A 264 0.76 -18.95 32.81
CA ASP A 264 -0.01 -18.24 33.83
C ASP A 264 0.06 -18.86 35.24
N GLY A 265 0.70 -20.02 35.41
CA GLY A 265 0.82 -20.74 36.67
C GLY A 265 -0.33 -21.68 37.00
N ASN A 266 -1.45 -21.64 36.26
CA ASN A 266 -2.69 -22.35 36.61
C ASN A 266 -2.89 -23.67 35.85
N GLY A 267 -2.03 -23.97 34.87
CA GLY A 267 -2.13 -25.20 34.06
C GLY A 267 -1.76 -26.50 34.77
N GLY A 268 -1.33 -26.46 36.03
CA GLY A 268 -1.00 -27.67 36.82
C GLY A 268 0.34 -28.32 36.45
N LEU A 269 1.25 -27.57 35.81
CA LEU A 269 2.61 -28.03 35.52
C LEU A 269 3.43 -28.22 36.82
N ARG A 270 4.03 -29.40 37.00
CA ARG A 270 4.87 -29.75 38.15
C ARG A 270 6.22 -30.30 37.72
N VAL A 271 7.27 -29.85 38.40
CA VAL A 271 8.68 -30.20 38.19
C VAL A 271 9.19 -30.71 39.53
N GLY A 272 9.59 -31.98 39.60
CA GLY A 272 9.81 -32.64 40.89
C GLY A 272 8.56 -32.58 41.77
N ASP A 273 8.71 -32.06 42.99
CA ASP A 273 7.61 -31.83 43.94
C ASP A 273 6.99 -30.43 43.80
N ASP A 274 7.64 -29.50 43.09
CA ASP A 274 7.25 -28.11 42.98
C ASP A 274 6.16 -27.89 41.91
N THR A 275 5.28 -26.92 42.18
CA THR A 275 4.33 -26.40 41.18
C THR A 275 4.98 -25.22 40.47
N VAL A 276 5.03 -25.25 39.14
CA VAL A 276 5.63 -24.16 38.38
C VAL A 276 4.74 -22.91 38.53
N PRO A 277 5.27 -21.79 39.04
CA PRO A 277 4.51 -20.55 39.19
C PRO A 277 4.29 -19.87 37.83
N GLN A 278 3.58 -18.74 37.83
CA GLN A 278 3.53 -17.86 36.66
C GLN A 278 4.95 -17.49 36.24
N THR A 279 5.26 -17.64 34.95
CA THR A 279 6.59 -17.35 34.40
C THR A 279 6.47 -16.72 33.01
N ILE A 280 7.32 -15.74 32.71
CA ILE A 280 7.47 -15.15 31.38
C ILE A 280 8.94 -15.27 31.00
N ARG A 281 9.22 -15.78 29.80
CA ARG A 281 10.60 -16.03 29.33
C ARG A 281 10.72 -15.72 27.86
N SER A 282 11.90 -15.24 27.45
CA SER A 282 12.25 -15.25 26.04
C SER A 282 12.90 -16.57 25.67
N ALA A 283 12.58 -17.08 24.49
CA ALA A 283 13.21 -18.28 23.95
C ALA A 283 14.41 -17.90 23.06
N THR A 284 15.52 -18.62 23.19
CA THR A 284 16.59 -18.58 22.19
C THR A 284 16.06 -19.19 20.89
N ASN A 285 15.95 -18.37 19.85
CA ASN A 285 15.42 -18.82 18.57
C ASN A 285 16.50 -19.47 17.71
N GLN A 286 16.53 -20.81 17.66
CA GLN A 286 17.46 -21.57 16.81
C GLN A 286 16.86 -21.91 15.44
N SER A 287 15.66 -21.39 15.13
CA SER A 287 14.97 -21.67 13.87
C SER A 287 15.84 -21.27 12.68
N THR A 288 15.88 -22.14 11.69
CA THR A 288 16.49 -21.89 10.39
C THR A 288 15.46 -21.54 9.33
N HIS A 289 14.16 -21.58 9.67
CA HIS A 289 13.08 -21.30 8.74
C HIS A 289 13.14 -19.86 8.23
N ARG A 290 12.96 -19.67 6.92
CA ARG A 290 12.88 -18.37 6.24
C ARG A 290 11.54 -18.27 5.52
N LEU A 291 11.03 -17.06 5.42
CA LEU A 291 9.93 -16.76 4.54
C LEU A 291 10.40 -16.86 3.08
N THR A 292 9.70 -17.67 2.29
CA THR A 292 10.03 -17.95 0.89
C THR A 292 8.73 -18.10 0.12
N THR A 293 8.75 -17.73 -1.16
CA THR A 293 7.61 -17.89 -2.04
C THR A 293 7.58 -19.28 -2.69
N PRO A 294 6.41 -19.75 -3.17
CA PRO A 294 6.33 -21.00 -3.93
C PRO A 294 7.21 -21.06 -5.19
N TRP A 295 7.60 -19.91 -5.73
CA TRP A 295 8.50 -19.81 -6.89
C TRP A 295 9.97 -19.78 -6.47
N GLY A 296 10.32 -19.10 -5.38
CA GLY A 296 11.66 -19.14 -4.79
C GLY A 296 12.09 -20.56 -4.41
N ASP A 297 11.17 -21.37 -3.86
CA ASP A 297 11.39 -22.80 -3.57
C ASP A 297 11.82 -23.63 -4.79
N LYS A 298 11.47 -23.19 -5.99
CA LYS A 298 11.67 -23.91 -7.26
C LYS A 298 12.67 -23.23 -8.19
N LEU A 299 13.36 -22.19 -7.72
CA LEU A 299 14.26 -21.40 -8.55
C LEU A 299 15.40 -22.26 -9.13
N ASP A 300 15.57 -22.24 -10.45
CA ASP A 300 16.81 -22.69 -11.09
C ASP A 300 17.86 -21.58 -11.02
N THR A 301 18.74 -21.65 -10.01
CA THR A 301 19.80 -20.67 -9.79
C THR A 301 20.82 -20.61 -10.94
N ASN A 302 20.88 -21.60 -11.83
CA ASN A 302 21.75 -21.56 -13.01
C ASN A 302 21.13 -20.77 -14.16
N ARG A 303 19.80 -20.67 -14.22
CA ARG A 303 19.04 -20.07 -15.32
C ARG A 303 17.80 -19.31 -14.83
N PRO A 304 17.94 -18.36 -13.89
CA PRO A 304 16.79 -17.62 -13.38
C PRO A 304 16.29 -16.65 -14.45
N LEU A 305 14.95 -16.47 -14.49
CA LEU A 305 14.25 -15.60 -15.46
C LEU A 305 14.70 -15.87 -16.91
N PRO A 306 14.46 -17.08 -17.44
CA PRO A 306 14.98 -17.52 -18.75
C PRO A 306 14.24 -16.89 -19.95
N GLU A 307 13.17 -16.13 -19.72
CA GLU A 307 12.37 -15.52 -20.77
C GLU A 307 13.06 -14.31 -21.40
N TYR A 308 12.70 -13.99 -22.66
CA TYR A 308 13.23 -12.81 -23.33
C TYR A 308 12.78 -11.51 -22.61
N PRO A 309 13.68 -10.57 -22.25
CA PRO A 309 13.33 -9.45 -21.37
C PRO A 309 12.48 -8.34 -21.98
N ARG A 310 12.44 -8.19 -23.31
CA ARG A 310 11.74 -7.07 -24.00
C ARG A 310 10.59 -7.54 -24.90
N PRO A 311 9.38 -7.78 -24.37
CA PRO A 311 8.24 -8.25 -25.15
C PRO A 311 7.86 -7.37 -26.36
N GLN A 312 8.19 -6.07 -26.34
CA GLN A 312 7.92 -5.13 -27.44
C GLN A 312 9.08 -4.96 -28.43
N GLN A 313 10.17 -5.71 -28.27
CA GLN A 313 11.33 -5.66 -29.16
C GLN A 313 12.01 -7.04 -29.25
N GLU A 314 11.23 -8.08 -29.48
CA GLU A 314 11.69 -9.47 -29.49
C GLU A 314 12.59 -9.77 -30.68
N ARG A 315 13.76 -10.36 -30.37
CA ARG A 315 14.72 -10.89 -31.35
C ARG A 315 14.88 -12.37 -31.16
N LYS A 316 15.03 -13.08 -32.28
CA LYS A 316 15.19 -14.55 -32.27
C LYS A 316 16.52 -14.99 -31.66
N GLN A 317 17.61 -14.28 -31.97
CA GLN A 317 18.95 -14.60 -31.48
C GLN A 317 19.26 -13.71 -30.27
N TRP A 318 19.54 -14.34 -29.14
CA TRP A 318 19.94 -13.67 -27.91
C TRP A 318 20.56 -14.70 -26.96
N LEU A 319 21.25 -14.23 -25.91
CA LEU A 319 21.85 -15.07 -24.87
C LEU A 319 21.61 -14.43 -23.51
N ASN A 320 20.91 -15.15 -22.64
CA ASN A 320 20.71 -14.76 -21.24
C ASN A 320 22.04 -14.91 -20.45
N LEU A 321 22.41 -13.87 -19.70
CA LEU A 321 23.60 -13.85 -18.83
C LEU A 321 23.25 -13.93 -17.34
N ASN A 322 22.00 -14.21 -16.97
CA ASN A 322 21.60 -14.50 -15.59
C ASN A 322 22.22 -15.80 -15.06
N GLY A 323 22.13 -16.01 -13.74
CA GLY A 323 22.69 -17.15 -13.01
C GLY A 323 23.93 -16.77 -12.20
N PRO A 324 24.85 -17.70 -11.93
CA PRO A 324 26.01 -17.44 -11.07
C PRO A 324 27.04 -16.51 -11.72
N TRP A 325 27.41 -15.45 -11.00
CA TRP A 325 28.53 -14.57 -11.29
C TRP A 325 29.54 -14.65 -10.14
N GLU A 326 30.79 -14.26 -10.40
CA GLU A 326 31.77 -14.03 -9.35
C GLU A 326 31.55 -12.64 -8.74
N PHE A 327 31.80 -12.49 -7.44
CA PHE A 327 31.48 -11.27 -6.69
C PHE A 327 32.60 -10.89 -5.70
N ALA A 328 32.73 -9.59 -5.45
CA ALA A 328 33.51 -9.03 -4.34
C ALA A 328 32.92 -7.68 -3.90
N GLY A 329 32.87 -7.44 -2.59
CA GLY A 329 32.77 -6.08 -2.05
C GLY A 329 34.01 -5.25 -2.44
N ALA A 330 33.85 -3.94 -2.50
CA ALA A 330 34.88 -3.00 -2.90
C ALA A 330 34.89 -1.76 -2.00
N THR A 331 35.94 -0.96 -2.11
CA THR A 331 36.01 0.38 -1.50
C THR A 331 35.69 1.46 -2.52
N ALA A 332 35.22 2.62 -2.05
CA ALA A 332 34.97 3.78 -2.90
C ALA A 332 36.16 4.08 -3.85
N GLY A 333 35.87 4.26 -5.13
CA GLY A 333 36.87 4.60 -6.15
C GLY A 333 37.81 3.46 -6.58
N GLN A 334 37.70 2.26 -5.99
CA GLN A 334 38.50 1.11 -6.39
C GLN A 334 38.29 0.79 -7.88
N GLN A 335 39.37 0.40 -8.55
CA GLN A 335 39.33 -0.03 -9.95
C GLN A 335 39.30 -1.56 -10.04
N PRO A 336 38.58 -2.15 -11.02
CA PRO A 336 38.54 -3.60 -11.18
C PRO A 336 39.91 -4.14 -11.61
N VAL A 337 40.21 -5.37 -11.21
CA VAL A 337 41.42 -6.08 -11.66
C VAL A 337 41.03 -7.12 -12.71
N PHE A 338 41.49 -6.90 -13.94
CA PHE A 338 41.17 -7.77 -15.09
C PHE A 338 41.92 -9.10 -15.06
N GLY A 339 41.32 -10.15 -15.61
CA GLY A 339 41.91 -11.49 -15.71
C GLY A 339 42.09 -12.23 -14.38
N LYS A 340 41.51 -11.73 -13.29
CA LYS A 340 41.52 -12.39 -11.97
C LYS A 340 40.10 -12.75 -11.54
N ARG A 341 39.98 -13.91 -10.90
CA ARG A 341 38.72 -14.35 -10.31
C ARG A 341 38.39 -13.55 -9.07
N LEU A 342 37.11 -13.27 -8.85
CA LEU A 342 36.63 -12.73 -7.59
C LEU A 342 36.38 -13.86 -6.58
N PRO A 343 36.50 -13.60 -5.26
CA PRO A 343 36.52 -14.65 -4.23
C PRO A 343 35.14 -15.29 -3.96
N GLU A 344 34.04 -14.59 -4.24
CA GLU A 344 32.69 -15.01 -3.88
C GLU A 344 31.81 -15.22 -5.11
N ARG A 345 30.56 -15.64 -4.90
CA ARG A 345 29.56 -15.83 -5.95
C ARG A 345 28.23 -15.18 -5.58
N ILE A 346 27.54 -14.70 -6.60
CA ILE A 346 26.19 -14.13 -6.50
C ILE A 346 25.31 -14.67 -7.63
N ILE A 347 24.01 -14.86 -7.38
CA ILE A 347 23.04 -15.21 -8.42
C ILE A 347 22.43 -13.93 -8.99
N VAL A 348 22.80 -13.59 -10.22
CA VAL A 348 22.21 -12.48 -10.98
C VAL A 348 20.88 -12.95 -11.60
N PRO A 349 19.79 -12.16 -11.52
CA PRO A 349 19.78 -10.75 -11.18
C PRO A 349 19.13 -10.49 -9.81
N PHE A 350 19.50 -11.22 -8.76
CA PHE A 350 18.93 -10.94 -7.43
C PHE A 350 19.79 -9.92 -6.67
N PRO A 351 19.18 -8.93 -5.97
CA PRO A 351 19.91 -7.91 -5.20
C PRO A 351 20.83 -8.52 -4.15
N VAL A 352 21.92 -7.85 -3.81
CA VAL A 352 22.93 -8.35 -2.85
C VAL A 352 22.31 -8.76 -1.51
N GLU A 353 21.35 -7.99 -1.04
CA GLU A 353 20.66 -8.18 0.25
C GLU A 353 19.64 -9.31 0.24
N SER A 354 19.20 -9.77 -0.93
CA SER A 354 18.16 -10.78 -1.05
C SER A 354 18.66 -12.19 -0.69
N GLN A 355 17.76 -13.04 -0.20
CA GLN A 355 18.06 -14.45 0.06
C GLN A 355 18.46 -15.19 -1.23
N LEU A 356 17.81 -14.90 -2.36
CA LEU A 356 18.03 -15.59 -3.62
C LEU A 356 19.37 -15.24 -4.29
N SER A 357 20.03 -14.15 -3.89
CA SER A 357 21.39 -13.82 -4.36
C SER A 357 22.46 -14.74 -3.75
N GLY A 358 22.19 -15.26 -2.55
CA GLY A 358 23.11 -16.06 -1.74
C GLY A 358 24.08 -15.26 -0.88
N LEU A 359 23.96 -13.92 -0.80
CA LEU A 359 24.86 -13.07 -0.01
C LEU A 359 24.23 -12.48 1.27
N GLU A 360 22.97 -12.01 1.21
CA GLU A 360 22.20 -11.50 2.36
C GLU A 360 22.95 -10.44 3.21
N ARG A 361 23.65 -9.50 2.55
CA ARG A 361 24.39 -8.43 3.23
C ARG A 361 24.40 -7.13 2.45
N HIS A 362 24.69 -6.04 3.15
CA HIS A 362 24.85 -4.72 2.58
C HIS A 362 26.24 -4.51 1.97
N GLU A 363 26.29 -3.91 0.78
CA GLU A 363 27.52 -3.49 0.10
C GLU A 363 27.30 -2.15 -0.62
N ASP A 364 28.02 -1.09 -0.26
CA ASP A 364 27.92 0.21 -0.94
C ASP A 364 28.65 0.23 -2.30
N HIS A 365 29.72 -0.55 -2.41
CA HIS A 365 30.55 -0.65 -3.59
C HIS A 365 30.89 -2.11 -3.86
N MET A 366 30.78 -2.54 -5.11
CA MET A 366 30.91 -3.95 -5.43
C MET A 366 31.37 -4.18 -6.87
N PHE A 367 31.99 -5.34 -7.10
CA PHE A 367 32.34 -5.83 -8.42
C PHE A 367 31.63 -7.16 -8.70
N TYR A 368 31.03 -7.23 -9.89
CA TYR A 368 30.53 -8.45 -10.50
C TYR A 368 31.47 -8.86 -11.63
N ARG A 369 31.74 -10.16 -11.76
CA ARG A 369 32.51 -10.70 -12.88
C ARG A 369 31.86 -11.95 -13.46
N ARG A 370 31.76 -12.02 -14.78
CA ARG A 370 31.36 -13.23 -15.50
C ARG A 370 32.15 -13.38 -16.79
N THR A 371 32.31 -14.61 -17.23
CA THR A 371 32.82 -14.91 -18.56
C THR A 371 31.71 -15.39 -19.48
N PHE A 372 31.76 -15.03 -20.76
CA PHE A 372 30.81 -15.49 -21.77
C PHE A 372 31.52 -15.85 -23.08
N THR A 373 30.84 -16.58 -23.96
CA THR A 373 31.31 -16.89 -25.30
C THR A 373 30.23 -16.48 -26.29
N VAL A 374 30.62 -15.72 -27.32
CA VAL A 374 29.72 -15.33 -28.39
C VAL A 374 29.49 -16.54 -29.31
N PRO A 375 28.24 -16.95 -29.58
CA PRO A 375 27.97 -18.03 -30.52
C PRO A 375 28.57 -17.76 -31.90
N ALA A 376 29.29 -18.73 -32.46
CA ALA A 376 30.06 -18.56 -33.70
C ALA A 376 29.17 -18.24 -34.92
N ASP A 377 27.91 -18.71 -34.91
CA ASP A 377 26.92 -18.49 -35.96
C ASP A 377 26.33 -17.07 -35.95
N TRP A 378 26.56 -16.28 -34.89
CA TRP A 378 26.15 -14.87 -34.83
C TRP A 378 26.99 -13.94 -35.70
N ARG A 379 28.19 -14.37 -36.14
CA ARG A 379 29.06 -13.63 -37.07
C ARG A 379 29.38 -12.18 -36.63
N VAL A 380 29.46 -11.93 -35.32
CA VAL A 380 29.82 -10.61 -34.76
C VAL A 380 31.17 -10.13 -35.33
N GLY A 381 31.24 -8.85 -35.71
CA GLY A 381 32.37 -8.26 -36.42
C GLY A 381 32.40 -8.53 -37.93
N ARG A 382 31.42 -9.28 -38.48
CA ARG A 382 31.27 -9.56 -39.92
C ARG A 382 29.87 -9.21 -40.41
N GLY A 383 29.54 -7.93 -40.35
CA GLY A 383 28.22 -7.40 -40.71
C GLY A 383 27.15 -7.61 -39.64
N GLN A 384 27.59 -7.88 -38.40
CA GLN A 384 26.79 -7.98 -37.18
C GLN A 384 27.58 -7.31 -36.06
N ARG A 385 26.89 -6.59 -35.20
CA ARG A 385 27.36 -5.98 -33.97
C ARG A 385 26.75 -6.74 -32.78
N LEU A 386 27.34 -6.60 -31.60
CA LEU A 386 26.89 -7.26 -30.37
C LEU A 386 26.47 -6.21 -29.34
N LYS A 387 25.20 -6.25 -28.95
CA LYS A 387 24.66 -5.44 -27.86
C LYS A 387 24.70 -6.23 -26.55
N LEU A 388 25.21 -5.59 -25.49
CA LEU A 388 25.08 -6.02 -24.11
C LEU A 388 24.02 -5.15 -23.44
N ASN A 389 23.01 -5.77 -22.84
CA ASN A 389 21.85 -5.09 -22.30
C ASN A 389 21.68 -5.41 -20.81
N PHE A 390 21.24 -4.42 -20.04
CA PHE A 390 20.87 -4.52 -18.63
C PHE A 390 19.44 -4.01 -18.46
N GLY A 391 18.59 -4.76 -17.76
CA GLY A 391 17.23 -4.31 -17.44
C GLY A 391 17.21 -3.16 -16.41
N ALA A 392 18.06 -3.27 -15.39
CA ALA A 392 18.32 -2.24 -14.38
C ALA A 392 19.51 -2.69 -13.51
N VAL A 393 20.26 -1.71 -13.01
CA VAL A 393 21.34 -1.91 -12.02
C VAL A 393 21.26 -0.75 -11.03
N ASP A 394 21.00 -1.05 -9.76
CA ASP A 394 20.91 -0.02 -8.72
C ASP A 394 22.29 0.23 -8.09
N HIS A 395 22.89 1.43 -8.12
CA HIS A 395 22.42 2.66 -8.78
C HIS A 395 23.35 3.16 -9.89
N HIS A 396 24.66 3.19 -9.61
CA HIS A 396 25.68 3.67 -10.55
C HIS A 396 26.54 2.52 -11.07
N ALA A 397 26.38 2.17 -12.34
CA ALA A 397 27.05 1.04 -12.98
C ALA A 397 28.12 1.50 -13.98
N ARG A 398 29.33 0.94 -13.88
CA ARG A 398 30.38 1.01 -14.92
C ARG A 398 30.67 -0.38 -15.43
N VAL A 399 30.79 -0.54 -16.75
CA VAL A 399 30.87 -1.85 -17.41
C VAL A 399 32.11 -1.97 -18.26
N TRP A 400 32.86 -3.07 -18.10
CA TRP A 400 34.03 -3.41 -18.90
C TRP A 400 33.86 -4.75 -19.60
N VAL A 401 34.28 -4.80 -20.87
CA VAL A 401 34.45 -6.04 -21.63
C VAL A 401 35.90 -6.15 -22.07
N ASP A 402 36.55 -7.27 -21.74
CA ASP A 402 37.97 -7.53 -22.04
C ASP A 402 38.89 -6.34 -21.67
N GLY A 403 38.64 -5.72 -20.52
CA GLY A 403 39.42 -4.59 -19.99
C GLY A 403 39.11 -3.22 -20.59
N LYS A 404 38.20 -3.11 -21.56
CA LYS A 404 37.75 -1.83 -22.13
C LYS A 404 36.42 -1.42 -21.50
N GLN A 405 36.34 -0.20 -20.98
CA GLN A 405 35.05 0.34 -20.50
C GLN A 405 34.12 0.56 -21.70
N VAL A 406 32.92 0.02 -21.64
CA VAL A 406 31.93 0.05 -22.73
C VAL A 406 30.67 0.83 -22.39
N ALA A 407 30.38 1.03 -21.10
CA ALA A 407 29.24 1.80 -20.63
C ALA A 407 29.45 2.36 -19.21
N GLU A 408 28.71 3.43 -18.92
CA GLU A 408 28.49 4.01 -17.59
C GLU A 408 27.03 4.47 -17.53
N HIS A 409 26.33 4.16 -16.43
CA HIS A 409 24.92 4.45 -16.25
C HIS A 409 24.62 4.81 -14.80
N SER A 410 23.85 5.87 -14.58
CA SER A 410 23.24 6.21 -13.29
C SER A 410 21.72 6.09 -13.41
N GLY A 411 21.11 5.40 -12.46
CA GLY A 411 19.67 5.22 -12.36
C GLY A 411 19.31 3.78 -12.01
N GLY A 412 18.54 3.60 -10.94
CA GLY A 412 18.30 2.28 -10.35
C GLY A 412 17.24 1.44 -11.06
N TYR A 413 16.45 2.05 -11.93
CA TYR A 413 15.17 1.48 -12.38
C TYR A 413 14.99 1.44 -13.91
N THR A 414 15.98 1.93 -14.67
CA THR A 414 15.88 2.06 -16.13
C THR A 414 16.91 1.19 -16.85
N ALA A 415 16.53 0.67 -18.01
CA ALA A 415 17.38 -0.17 -18.84
C ALA A 415 18.45 0.64 -19.58
N PHE A 416 19.58 -0.01 -19.88
CA PHE A 416 20.62 0.56 -20.74
C PHE A 416 21.33 -0.50 -21.56
N THR A 417 21.97 -0.06 -22.66
CA THR A 417 22.60 -0.93 -23.66
C THR A 417 23.98 -0.40 -24.04
N ALA A 418 24.94 -1.32 -24.24
CA ALA A 418 26.27 -1.04 -24.74
C ALA A 418 26.57 -1.83 -26.02
N ASP A 419 27.19 -1.20 -27.01
CA ASP A 419 27.77 -1.91 -28.16
C ASP A 419 29.17 -2.40 -27.80
N ILE A 420 29.33 -3.71 -27.65
CA ILE A 420 30.56 -4.31 -27.16
C ILE A 420 31.44 -4.90 -28.27
N THR A 421 31.01 -4.76 -29.53
CA THR A 421 31.66 -5.37 -30.71
C THR A 421 33.15 -5.07 -30.76
N ASP A 422 33.51 -3.79 -30.58
CA ASP A 422 34.88 -3.29 -30.71
C ASP A 422 35.72 -3.45 -29.43
N ALA A 423 35.16 -4.11 -28.41
CA ALA A 423 35.87 -4.50 -27.18
C ALA A 423 36.34 -5.97 -27.23
N LEU A 424 35.71 -6.81 -28.05
CA LEU A 424 35.96 -8.25 -28.10
C LEU A 424 37.37 -8.57 -28.63
N ARG A 425 38.12 -9.40 -27.90
CA ARG A 425 39.45 -9.87 -28.31
C ARG A 425 39.39 -11.17 -29.12
N GLY A 426 38.89 -11.10 -30.35
CA GLY A 426 38.83 -12.24 -31.29
C GLY A 426 37.75 -13.28 -30.94
N GLY A 427 37.92 -14.53 -31.39
CA GLY A 427 36.99 -15.62 -31.05
C GLY A 427 37.41 -16.33 -29.76
N GLY A 428 36.49 -16.52 -28.81
CA GLY A 428 36.78 -17.24 -27.57
C GLY A 428 35.89 -16.84 -26.39
N GLN A 429 36.45 -17.00 -25.18
CA GLN A 429 35.84 -16.55 -23.94
C GLN A 429 36.21 -15.08 -23.68
N HIS A 430 35.21 -14.28 -23.33
CA HIS A 430 35.33 -12.86 -23.02
C HIS A 430 35.04 -12.63 -21.54
N GLU A 431 35.70 -11.63 -20.96
CA GLU A 431 35.51 -11.20 -19.57
C GLU A 431 34.57 -10.00 -19.53
N LEU A 432 33.54 -10.09 -18.69
CA LEU A 432 32.62 -9.01 -18.33
C LEU A 432 32.83 -8.67 -16.85
N ILE A 433 33.11 -7.40 -16.57
CA ILE A 433 33.15 -6.86 -15.20
C ILE A 433 32.16 -5.69 -15.11
N VAL A 434 31.37 -5.66 -14.03
CA VAL A 434 30.48 -4.56 -13.69
C VAL A 434 30.87 -4.04 -12.31
N ALA A 435 31.21 -2.77 -12.21
CA ALA A 435 31.39 -2.10 -10.92
C ALA A 435 30.10 -1.34 -10.60
N VAL A 436 29.57 -1.54 -9.40
CA VAL A 436 28.35 -0.87 -8.95
C VAL A 436 28.62 -0.09 -7.68
N THR A 437 28.09 1.13 -7.62
CA THR A 437 27.96 1.93 -6.41
C THR A 437 26.49 2.18 -6.15
N ASP A 438 26.04 1.88 -4.93
CA ASP A 438 24.69 2.18 -4.45
C ASP A 438 24.78 2.50 -2.97
N THR A 439 24.49 3.73 -2.60
CA THR A 439 24.51 4.14 -1.19
C THR A 439 23.12 4.17 -0.57
N THR A 440 22.05 3.97 -1.36
CA THR A 440 20.66 4.09 -0.89
C THR A 440 20.46 5.33 0.00
N GLY A 441 20.96 6.48 -0.50
CA GLY A 441 21.15 7.70 0.28
C GLY A 441 20.37 8.89 -0.27
N ASP A 442 20.62 10.06 0.28
CA ASP A 442 20.03 11.31 -0.20
C ASP A 442 20.39 11.58 -1.68
N ASN A 443 19.49 12.29 -2.37
CA ASN A 443 19.60 12.65 -3.79
C ASN A 443 19.62 11.46 -4.77
N GLN A 444 19.31 10.25 -4.31
CA GLN A 444 19.13 9.06 -5.13
C GLN A 444 17.66 8.63 -5.12
N PRO A 445 17.01 8.43 -6.28
CA PRO A 445 15.73 7.73 -6.35
C PRO A 445 15.83 6.33 -5.75
N VAL A 446 15.15 6.14 -4.61
CA VAL A 446 15.21 4.91 -3.80
C VAL A 446 13.83 4.32 -3.52
N GLY A 447 12.75 5.06 -3.75
CA GLY A 447 11.40 4.62 -3.39
C GLY A 447 11.29 4.35 -1.89
N LYS A 448 10.88 3.14 -1.50
CA LYS A 448 10.80 2.72 -0.09
C LYS A 448 12.02 1.94 0.43
N GLN A 449 13.14 1.95 -0.28
CA GLN A 449 14.37 1.29 0.16
C GLN A 449 15.03 2.06 1.32
N THR A 450 15.55 1.33 2.33
CA THR A 450 16.33 1.91 3.42
C THR A 450 17.39 0.93 3.96
N ARG A 451 18.47 1.48 4.51
CA ARG A 451 19.49 0.73 5.27
C ARG A 451 18.97 0.22 6.62
N ASN A 452 17.92 0.85 7.15
CA ASN A 452 17.36 0.54 8.48
C ASN A 452 15.85 0.31 8.35
N PRO A 453 15.42 -0.87 7.84
CA PRO A 453 14.01 -1.15 7.58
C PRO A 453 13.17 -1.05 8.85
N SER A 454 12.06 -0.31 8.73
CA SER A 454 11.08 -0.12 9.81
C SER A 454 9.81 0.51 9.28
N GLY A 455 8.67 0.20 9.93
CA GLY A 455 7.38 0.79 9.57
C GLY A 455 6.99 0.44 8.13
N ILE A 456 6.96 1.46 7.27
CA ILE A 456 6.60 1.37 5.85
C ILE A 456 7.82 1.36 4.91
N PHE A 457 9.05 1.42 5.42
CA PHE A 457 10.27 1.35 4.61
C PHE A 457 10.94 -0.02 4.76
N TYR A 458 11.43 -0.56 3.63
CA TYR A 458 11.84 -1.96 3.50
C TYR A 458 13.32 -2.09 3.17
N THR A 459 13.81 -3.33 3.25
CA THR A 459 15.20 -3.70 2.97
C THR A 459 15.64 -3.19 1.60
N GLN A 460 16.80 -2.53 1.54
CA GLN A 460 17.40 -2.07 0.28
C GLN A 460 17.67 -3.20 -0.72
N SER A 461 17.82 -2.86 -2.00
CA SER A 461 17.99 -3.78 -3.12
C SER A 461 19.06 -3.26 -4.08
N SER A 462 20.33 -3.52 -3.74
CA SER A 462 21.47 -2.98 -4.48
C SER A 462 21.96 -3.93 -5.57
N GLY A 463 22.63 -3.37 -6.59
CA GLY A 463 23.31 -4.14 -7.62
C GLY A 463 22.46 -4.49 -8.83
N ILE A 464 22.83 -5.59 -9.51
CA ILE A 464 22.15 -6.02 -10.73
C ILE A 464 20.85 -6.75 -10.34
N TRP A 465 19.71 -6.05 -10.44
CA TRP A 465 18.42 -6.59 -10.01
C TRP A 465 17.45 -6.91 -11.16
N GLN A 466 17.82 -6.64 -12.42
CA GLN A 466 17.08 -7.16 -13.58
C GLN A 466 17.98 -7.88 -14.57
N THR A 467 17.37 -8.62 -15.50
CA THR A 467 18.07 -9.52 -16.44
C THR A 467 19.20 -8.82 -17.21
N VAL A 468 20.30 -9.55 -17.41
CA VAL A 468 21.43 -9.17 -18.26
C VAL A 468 21.48 -10.09 -19.47
N TRP A 469 21.65 -9.57 -20.69
CA TRP A 469 21.65 -10.40 -21.89
C TRP A 469 22.43 -9.81 -23.07
N LEU A 470 22.78 -10.69 -24.02
CA LEU A 470 23.46 -10.34 -25.27
C LEU A 470 22.53 -10.52 -26.48
N GLU A 471 22.71 -9.68 -27.49
CA GLU A 471 22.00 -9.77 -28.77
C GLU A 471 22.91 -9.42 -29.96
N PRO A 472 22.96 -10.25 -31.01
CA PRO A 472 23.54 -9.83 -32.27
C PRO A 472 22.53 -8.95 -33.04
N VAL A 473 23.01 -7.83 -33.58
CA VAL A 473 22.23 -6.95 -34.44
C VAL A 473 23.00 -6.64 -35.73
N PRO A 474 22.35 -6.40 -36.87
CA PRO A 474 23.06 -5.93 -38.07
C PRO A 474 23.74 -4.57 -37.86
N ASP A 475 24.61 -4.14 -38.78
CA ASP A 475 25.29 -2.85 -38.67
C ASP A 475 24.32 -1.65 -38.66
N VAL A 476 23.21 -1.78 -39.38
CA VAL A 476 22.04 -0.89 -39.29
C VAL A 476 20.97 -1.63 -38.52
N ALA A 477 20.63 -1.13 -37.33
CA ALA A 477 19.77 -1.84 -36.39
C ALA A 477 18.68 -0.94 -35.78
N ILE A 478 17.60 -1.57 -35.35
CA ILE A 478 16.50 -0.97 -34.61
C ILE A 478 16.94 -0.86 -33.15
N ASP A 479 17.07 0.38 -32.67
CA ASP A 479 17.37 0.66 -31.27
C ASP A 479 16.09 0.64 -30.44
N ASP A 480 14.97 1.17 -30.96
CA ASP A 480 13.69 1.30 -30.26
C ASP A 480 12.51 1.43 -31.24
N VAL A 481 11.29 1.08 -30.81
CA VAL A 481 10.05 1.16 -31.60
C VAL A 481 8.97 1.87 -30.78
N VAL A 482 8.81 3.17 -31.01
CA VAL A 482 7.83 3.99 -30.30
C VAL A 482 6.49 3.99 -31.05
N THR A 483 5.41 3.77 -30.32
CA THR A 483 4.04 3.57 -30.81
C THR A 483 3.04 4.40 -30.02
N THR A 484 2.19 5.13 -30.73
CA THR A 484 1.12 5.94 -30.12
C THR A 484 -0.19 5.74 -30.89
N PRO A 485 -1.22 5.10 -30.30
CA PRO A 485 -2.53 4.95 -30.91
C PRO A 485 -3.25 6.30 -31.09
N ASP A 486 -3.94 6.47 -32.21
CA ASP A 486 -4.83 7.59 -32.51
C ASP A 486 -6.17 7.02 -32.98
N LEU A 487 -7.14 6.94 -32.07
CA LEU A 487 -8.45 6.38 -32.34
C LEU A 487 -9.27 7.25 -33.30
N ALA A 488 -9.15 8.58 -33.23
CA ALA A 488 -9.87 9.50 -34.11
C ALA A 488 -9.45 9.33 -35.57
N LYS A 489 -8.18 8.96 -35.81
CA LYS A 489 -7.65 8.70 -37.16
C LYS A 489 -7.65 7.22 -37.56
N GLU A 490 -8.11 6.31 -36.69
CA GLU A 490 -8.00 4.86 -36.87
C GLU A 490 -6.58 4.42 -37.27
N SER A 491 -5.57 4.89 -36.53
CA SER A 491 -4.17 4.62 -36.86
C SER A 491 -3.26 4.51 -35.65
N LEU A 492 -2.14 3.82 -35.85
CA LEU A 492 -0.98 3.83 -34.97
C LEU A 492 0.08 4.75 -35.56
N THR A 493 0.54 5.74 -34.80
CA THR A 493 1.77 6.47 -35.13
C THR A 493 2.96 5.65 -34.62
N LEU A 494 3.90 5.35 -35.50
CA LEU A 494 5.07 4.51 -35.20
C LEU A 494 6.35 5.25 -35.61
N THR A 495 7.32 5.34 -34.70
CA THR A 495 8.66 5.85 -34.97
C THR A 495 9.70 4.79 -34.61
N VAL A 496 10.42 4.29 -35.62
CA VAL A 496 11.51 3.34 -35.41
C VAL A 496 12.80 4.13 -35.22
N LYS A 497 13.35 4.11 -34.01
CA LYS A 497 14.60 4.80 -33.70
C LYS A 497 15.78 3.92 -34.10
N SER A 498 16.76 4.55 -34.75
CA SER A 498 18.01 3.92 -35.13
C SER A 498 19.10 4.97 -35.26
N SER A 499 20.11 4.88 -34.39
CA SER A 499 21.33 5.69 -34.40
C SER A 499 22.26 5.35 -35.57
N THR A 500 22.07 4.18 -36.20
CA THR A 500 22.90 3.65 -37.29
C THR A 500 22.25 3.76 -38.67
N ALA A 501 20.95 4.07 -38.73
CA ALA A 501 20.25 4.25 -39.99
C ALA A 501 20.66 5.53 -40.72
N THR A 502 20.75 5.41 -42.04
CA THR A 502 20.95 6.53 -42.96
C THR A 502 19.63 6.88 -43.66
N PRO A 503 19.51 8.05 -44.33
CA PRO A 503 18.28 8.44 -45.03
C PRO A 503 17.81 7.47 -46.15
N GLY A 504 18.68 6.58 -46.60
CA GLY A 504 18.38 5.53 -47.59
C GLY A 504 17.80 4.25 -46.99
N ASP A 505 17.88 4.07 -45.67
CA ASP A 505 17.39 2.86 -45.01
C ASP A 505 15.87 2.94 -44.78
N SER A 506 15.18 1.91 -45.26
CA SER A 506 13.72 1.85 -45.18
C SER A 506 13.24 0.96 -44.04
N VAL A 507 12.28 1.50 -43.29
CA VAL A 507 11.48 0.79 -42.31
C VAL A 507 10.25 0.22 -42.99
N THR A 508 9.90 -1.02 -42.68
CA THR A 508 8.56 -1.57 -42.94
C THR A 508 7.99 -2.10 -41.64
N ALA A 509 6.76 -1.68 -41.31
CA ALA A 509 6.03 -2.15 -40.15
C ALA A 509 4.71 -2.79 -40.59
N THR A 510 4.43 -4.00 -40.12
CA THR A 510 3.24 -4.79 -40.46
C THR A 510 2.50 -5.18 -39.19
N ALA A 511 1.24 -4.76 -39.06
CA ALA A 511 0.37 -5.12 -37.96
C ALA A 511 -0.54 -6.30 -38.34
N ARG A 512 -0.76 -7.22 -37.39
CA ARG A 512 -1.63 -8.38 -37.55
C ARG A 512 -2.62 -8.50 -36.39
N ASP A 513 -3.81 -8.99 -36.70
CA ASP A 513 -4.78 -9.38 -35.68
C ASP A 513 -4.42 -10.72 -35.03
N ARG A 514 -5.19 -11.12 -34.01
CA ARG A 514 -4.98 -12.38 -33.27
C ARG A 514 -5.08 -13.64 -34.13
N GLU A 515 -5.74 -13.57 -35.30
CA GLU A 515 -5.79 -14.67 -36.26
C GLU A 515 -4.61 -14.64 -37.27
N GLY A 516 -3.69 -13.69 -37.13
CA GLY A 516 -2.50 -13.53 -37.97
C GLY A 516 -2.76 -12.81 -39.30
N ARG A 517 -3.95 -12.27 -39.52
CA ARG A 517 -4.30 -11.53 -40.75
C ARG A 517 -3.70 -10.15 -40.68
N VAL A 518 -3.15 -9.67 -41.81
CA VAL A 518 -2.58 -8.31 -41.89
C VAL A 518 -3.71 -7.29 -41.83
N VAL A 519 -3.67 -6.42 -40.82
CA VAL A 519 -4.64 -5.32 -40.65
C VAL A 519 -4.08 -3.97 -41.11
N GLY A 520 -2.75 -3.86 -41.24
CA GLY A 520 -2.09 -2.66 -41.73
C GLY A 520 -0.62 -2.88 -42.06
N THR A 521 -0.11 -2.10 -43.01
CA THR A 521 1.32 -2.05 -43.35
C THR A 521 1.71 -0.62 -43.69
N VAL A 522 2.88 -0.18 -43.22
CA VAL A 522 3.46 1.11 -43.55
C VAL A 522 4.94 0.95 -43.85
N THR A 523 5.44 1.73 -44.81
CA THR A 523 6.85 1.81 -45.17
C THR A 523 7.29 3.27 -45.15
N GLY A 524 8.48 3.53 -44.66
CA GLY A 524 9.04 4.87 -44.61
C GLY A 524 10.50 4.88 -44.19
N ARG A 525 10.96 6.03 -43.66
CA ARG A 525 12.33 6.19 -43.17
C ARG A 525 12.39 5.97 -41.67
N ALA A 526 13.51 5.44 -41.17
CA ALA A 526 13.80 5.42 -39.75
C ALA A 526 13.85 6.85 -39.18
N ASN A 527 13.66 6.99 -37.87
CA ASN A 527 13.68 8.26 -37.13
C ASN A 527 12.64 9.29 -37.58
N THR A 528 11.61 8.88 -38.31
CA THR A 528 10.48 9.73 -38.71
C THR A 528 9.15 9.10 -38.32
N PRO A 529 8.13 9.89 -37.95
CA PRO A 529 6.81 9.34 -37.65
C PRO A 529 6.17 8.71 -38.90
N LEU A 530 5.75 7.46 -38.77
CA LEU A 530 5.01 6.70 -39.78
C LEU A 530 3.57 6.47 -39.30
N THR A 531 2.59 6.58 -40.19
CA THR A 531 1.17 6.34 -39.86
C THR A 531 0.73 4.99 -40.40
N LEU A 532 0.58 4.00 -39.53
CA LEU A 532 0.01 2.69 -39.85
C LEU A 532 -1.51 2.73 -39.64
N LYS A 533 -2.29 2.54 -40.71
CA LYS A 533 -3.76 2.50 -40.61
C LYS A 533 -4.23 1.15 -40.06
N VAL A 534 -5.14 1.19 -39.08
CA VAL A 534 -5.82 0.03 -38.48
C VAL A 534 -7.32 0.33 -38.53
N ARG A 535 -7.96 0.03 -39.66
CA ARG A 535 -9.37 0.41 -39.87
C ARG A 535 -10.29 -0.38 -38.94
N LYS A 536 -11.30 0.30 -38.38
CA LYS A 536 -12.24 -0.28 -37.40
C LYS A 536 -11.51 -1.06 -36.31
N PRO A 537 -10.61 -0.39 -35.55
CA PRO A 537 -9.77 -1.08 -34.59
C PRO A 537 -10.61 -1.76 -33.51
N HIS A 538 -10.32 -3.03 -33.25
CA HIS A 538 -10.66 -3.68 -31.99
C HIS A 538 -9.88 -3.01 -30.87
N LEU A 539 -10.59 -2.39 -29.92
CA LEU A 539 -10.00 -1.57 -28.87
C LEU A 539 -9.54 -2.40 -27.68
N TRP A 540 -8.45 -1.97 -27.04
CA TRP A 540 -7.99 -2.53 -25.79
C TRP A 540 -8.80 -1.94 -24.62
N THR A 541 -9.27 -2.81 -23.73
CA THR A 541 -9.97 -2.47 -22.48
C THR A 541 -9.62 -3.48 -21.38
N PRO A 542 -9.91 -3.19 -20.10
CA PRO A 542 -9.75 -4.16 -19.02
C PRO A 542 -10.57 -5.46 -19.19
N ASP A 543 -11.71 -5.43 -19.88
CA ASP A 543 -12.56 -6.60 -20.10
C ASP A 543 -12.24 -7.33 -21.41
N ASP A 544 -11.65 -6.62 -22.37
CA ASP A 544 -11.18 -7.14 -23.64
C ASP A 544 -9.80 -6.55 -23.98
N PRO A 545 -8.71 -7.11 -23.42
CA PRO A 545 -7.35 -6.60 -23.60
C PRO A 545 -6.79 -7.00 -24.97
N TYR A 546 -7.36 -6.44 -26.03
CA TYR A 546 -6.99 -6.75 -27.40
C TYR A 546 -5.61 -6.17 -27.76
N LEU A 547 -4.69 -7.05 -28.16
CA LEU A 547 -3.34 -6.70 -28.62
C LEU A 547 -3.16 -7.18 -30.06
N TYR A 548 -2.57 -6.32 -30.88
CA TYR A 548 -2.13 -6.63 -32.24
C TYR A 548 -0.67 -7.02 -32.23
N ASP A 549 -0.31 -8.02 -33.03
CA ASP A 549 1.09 -8.32 -33.30
C ASP A 549 1.66 -7.26 -34.25
N LEU A 550 2.88 -6.81 -33.98
CA LEU A 550 3.60 -5.85 -34.82
C LEU A 550 4.95 -6.42 -35.20
N GLU A 551 5.23 -6.43 -36.49
CA GLU A 551 6.54 -6.81 -37.01
C GLU A 551 7.19 -5.60 -37.67
N VAL A 552 8.41 -5.27 -37.25
CA VAL A 552 9.16 -4.12 -37.75
C VAL A 552 10.49 -4.61 -38.34
N THR A 553 10.77 -4.16 -39.56
CA THR A 553 12.02 -4.43 -40.27
C THR A 553 12.73 -3.14 -40.66
N LEU A 554 14.04 -3.09 -40.46
CA LEU A 554 14.93 -2.02 -40.91
C LEU A 554 16.14 -2.66 -41.61
N GLY A 555 16.18 -2.62 -42.94
CA GLY A 555 17.21 -3.32 -43.71
C GLY A 555 17.20 -4.83 -43.43
N ARG A 556 18.28 -5.37 -42.84
CA ARG A 556 18.38 -6.79 -42.43
C ARG A 556 17.85 -7.05 -41.02
N ASP A 557 17.56 -6.01 -40.28
CA ASP A 557 17.15 -6.12 -38.89
C ASP A 557 15.64 -6.33 -38.77
N ARG A 558 15.22 -7.16 -37.80
CA ARG A 558 13.82 -7.52 -37.58
C ARG A 558 13.53 -7.71 -36.09
N VAL A 559 12.49 -7.05 -35.61
CA VAL A 559 11.93 -7.23 -34.27
C VAL A 559 10.45 -7.59 -34.35
N LYS A 560 9.98 -8.40 -33.40
CA LYS A 560 8.56 -8.50 -33.10
C LYS A 560 8.21 -7.60 -31.92
N SER A 561 7.00 -7.08 -31.94
CA SER A 561 6.43 -6.18 -30.96
C SER A 561 4.92 -6.41 -30.89
N TYR A 562 4.22 -5.63 -30.07
CA TYR A 562 2.77 -5.59 -30.01
C TYR A 562 2.28 -4.19 -29.61
N PHE A 563 1.01 -3.89 -29.87
CA PHE A 563 0.35 -2.67 -29.40
C PHE A 563 -1.13 -2.91 -29.13
N GLY A 564 -1.73 -2.09 -28.28
CA GLY A 564 -3.18 -2.01 -28.06
C GLY A 564 -3.74 -0.69 -28.60
N MET A 565 -4.94 -0.72 -29.20
CA MET A 565 -5.62 0.49 -29.65
C MET A 565 -6.51 1.03 -28.53
N ARG A 566 -6.13 2.13 -27.88
CA ARG A 566 -6.95 2.78 -26.82
C ARG A 566 -6.68 4.28 -26.73
N SER A 567 -7.62 5.01 -26.13
CA SER A 567 -7.42 6.40 -25.68
C SER A 567 -7.85 6.55 -24.22
N ILE A 568 -7.17 7.42 -23.47
CA ILE A 568 -7.52 7.79 -22.09
C ILE A 568 -7.60 9.32 -21.99
N GLY A 569 -8.49 9.83 -21.16
CA GLY A 569 -8.59 11.28 -20.92
C GLY A 569 -9.63 11.64 -19.86
N ILE A 570 -9.89 12.93 -19.72
CA ILE A 570 -10.94 13.47 -18.83
C ILE A 570 -12.06 14.05 -19.69
N GLN A 571 -13.31 13.73 -19.36
CA GLN A 571 -14.51 14.32 -19.96
C GLN A 571 -15.55 14.61 -18.89
N ASN A 572 -16.42 15.60 -19.10
CA ASN A 572 -17.54 15.85 -18.21
C ASN A 572 -18.62 14.77 -18.44
N VAL A 573 -18.94 14.00 -17.40
CA VAL A 573 -19.94 12.95 -17.38
C VAL A 573 -20.79 13.13 -16.12
N GLY A 574 -22.09 13.38 -16.30
CA GLY A 574 -23.02 13.54 -15.16
C GLY A 574 -22.76 14.79 -14.32
N GLY A 575 -22.20 15.85 -14.92
CA GLY A 575 -21.87 17.09 -14.24
C GLY A 575 -20.50 17.13 -13.57
N PHE A 576 -19.71 16.05 -13.68
CA PHE A 576 -18.38 15.94 -13.08
C PHE A 576 -17.31 15.61 -14.14
N PRO A 577 -16.10 16.19 -14.06
CA PRO A 577 -14.95 15.67 -14.81
C PRO A 577 -14.62 14.24 -14.37
N LYS A 578 -14.60 13.33 -15.34
CA LYS A 578 -14.43 11.89 -15.13
C LYS A 578 -13.35 11.32 -16.02
N LEU A 579 -12.62 10.34 -15.50
CA LEU A 579 -11.73 9.51 -16.28
C LEU A 579 -12.55 8.73 -17.32
N VAL A 580 -12.14 8.82 -18.58
CA VAL A 580 -12.74 8.07 -19.69
C VAL A 580 -11.70 7.21 -20.41
N LEU A 581 -12.07 5.97 -20.69
CA LEU A 581 -11.33 5.05 -21.57
C LEU A 581 -12.13 4.87 -22.86
N ASN A 582 -11.51 5.12 -24.00
CA ASN A 582 -12.13 5.03 -25.32
C ASN A 582 -13.42 5.86 -25.45
N GLY A 583 -13.47 7.01 -24.76
CA GLY A 583 -14.62 7.92 -24.75
C GLY A 583 -15.79 7.49 -23.86
N LYS A 584 -15.61 6.47 -23.01
CA LYS A 584 -16.61 6.03 -22.04
C LYS A 584 -16.09 6.19 -20.61
N PRO A 585 -16.93 6.60 -19.64
CA PRO A 585 -16.51 6.70 -18.25
C PRO A 585 -16.01 5.34 -17.74
N ILE A 586 -14.98 5.39 -16.90
CA ILE A 586 -14.41 4.21 -16.25
C ILE A 586 -14.02 4.56 -14.82
N PHE A 587 -14.27 3.63 -13.90
CA PHE A 587 -13.73 3.72 -12.55
C PHE A 587 -12.44 2.91 -12.45
N SER A 588 -11.33 3.56 -12.10
CA SER A 588 -10.04 2.94 -11.84
C SER A 588 -10.01 2.41 -10.40
N LEU A 589 -10.47 1.17 -10.18
CA LEU A 589 -10.36 0.50 -8.88
C LEU A 589 -9.05 -0.28 -8.84
N ALA A 590 -8.08 0.26 -8.11
CA ALA A 590 -6.71 -0.23 -8.07
C ALA A 590 -6.32 -0.84 -6.71
N MET A 591 -5.28 -1.66 -6.74
CA MET A 591 -4.48 -1.95 -5.54
C MET A 591 -3.12 -1.27 -5.66
N LEU A 592 -2.57 -0.88 -4.51
CA LEU A 592 -1.20 -0.39 -4.40
C LEU A 592 -0.24 -1.58 -4.45
N ASP A 593 0.71 -1.56 -5.40
CA ASP A 593 1.71 -2.60 -5.59
C ASP A 593 3.13 -2.02 -5.38
N GLN A 594 3.73 -2.36 -4.23
CA GLN A 594 5.09 -1.98 -3.84
C GLN A 594 6.17 -2.80 -4.56
N GLY A 595 5.83 -4.01 -5.07
CA GLY A 595 6.75 -4.85 -5.83
C GLY A 595 7.87 -5.54 -5.04
N PHE A 596 7.70 -5.78 -3.73
CA PHE A 596 8.69 -6.48 -2.91
C PHE A 596 8.38 -7.98 -2.73
N TRP A 597 9.43 -8.78 -2.62
CA TRP A 597 9.43 -10.23 -2.46
C TRP A 597 10.26 -10.63 -1.23
N PRO A 598 9.80 -11.56 -0.37
CA PRO A 598 10.52 -11.91 0.86
C PRO A 598 11.87 -12.59 0.59
N ASP A 599 12.00 -13.29 -0.54
CA ASP A 599 13.19 -14.03 -0.93
C ASP A 599 14.04 -13.28 -1.99
N GLY A 600 13.42 -12.48 -2.86
CA GLY A 600 14.06 -11.75 -3.96
C GLY A 600 14.11 -10.23 -3.87
N LEU A 601 13.51 -9.62 -2.84
CA LEU A 601 13.34 -8.17 -2.65
C LEU A 601 12.73 -7.50 -3.89
N HIS A 602 13.46 -6.66 -4.63
CA HIS A 602 12.93 -6.07 -5.88
C HIS A 602 12.69 -7.08 -7.01
N THR A 603 13.33 -8.25 -6.96
CA THR A 603 13.34 -9.20 -8.08
C THR A 603 12.40 -10.37 -7.83
N ALA A 604 11.35 -10.47 -8.65
CA ALA A 604 10.48 -11.63 -8.64
C ALA A 604 11.26 -12.92 -8.99
N PRO A 605 11.03 -14.06 -8.30
CA PRO A 605 11.79 -15.29 -8.55
C PRO A 605 11.56 -15.91 -9.94
N SER A 606 10.47 -15.57 -10.63
CA SER A 606 10.15 -16.05 -11.97
C SER A 606 9.19 -15.12 -12.72
N ASP A 607 9.07 -15.28 -14.03
CA ASP A 607 8.06 -14.58 -14.84
C ASP A 607 6.62 -14.95 -14.45
N GLU A 608 6.42 -16.21 -14.04
CA GLU A 608 5.12 -16.68 -13.52
C GLU A 608 4.74 -15.93 -12.24
N ALA A 609 5.70 -15.62 -11.38
CA ALA A 609 5.47 -14.88 -10.15
C ALA A 609 5.00 -13.43 -10.44
N LEU A 610 5.64 -12.75 -11.40
CA LEU A 610 5.18 -11.42 -11.86
C LEU A 610 3.74 -11.47 -12.38
N ALA A 611 3.43 -12.46 -13.21
CA ALA A 611 2.08 -12.64 -13.75
C ALA A 611 1.06 -12.96 -12.66
N TRP A 612 1.47 -13.70 -11.62
CA TRP A 612 0.59 -14.12 -10.54
C TRP A 612 0.11 -12.94 -9.69
N ASP A 613 1.00 -12.03 -9.26
CA ASP A 613 0.60 -10.88 -8.44
C ASP A 613 -0.45 -10.02 -9.17
N LEU A 614 -0.29 -9.82 -10.48
CA LEU A 614 -1.26 -9.10 -11.32
C LEU A 614 -2.58 -9.87 -11.48
N LYS A 615 -2.50 -11.17 -11.76
CA LYS A 615 -3.69 -12.01 -11.93
C LYS A 615 -4.49 -12.11 -10.63
N ALA A 616 -3.83 -12.21 -9.49
CA ALA A 616 -4.47 -12.30 -8.17
C ALA A 616 -5.37 -11.09 -7.90
N GLN A 617 -4.89 -9.89 -8.21
CA GLN A 617 -5.66 -8.65 -8.12
C GLN A 617 -6.88 -8.67 -9.05
N LYS A 618 -6.68 -9.06 -10.33
CA LYS A 618 -7.77 -9.18 -11.31
C LYS A 618 -8.83 -10.20 -10.88
N ASP A 619 -8.42 -11.31 -10.27
CA ASP A 619 -9.32 -12.35 -9.77
C ASP A 619 -10.20 -11.82 -8.61
N LEU A 620 -9.68 -10.92 -7.77
CA LEU A 620 -10.46 -10.17 -6.76
C LEU A 620 -11.35 -9.07 -7.34
N GLY A 621 -11.40 -8.91 -8.67
CA GLY A 621 -12.29 -7.96 -9.33
C GLY A 621 -11.75 -6.54 -9.46
N PHE A 622 -10.47 -6.29 -9.13
CA PHE A 622 -9.81 -5.03 -9.46
C PHE A 622 -9.58 -4.93 -10.98
N ASN A 623 -9.64 -3.72 -11.53
CA ASN A 623 -9.38 -3.46 -12.95
C ASN A 623 -8.14 -2.58 -13.17
N ALA A 624 -7.49 -2.12 -12.11
CA ALA A 624 -6.32 -1.28 -12.15
C ALA A 624 -5.27 -1.70 -11.11
N VAL A 625 -4.04 -1.20 -11.28
CA VAL A 625 -2.91 -1.35 -10.35
C VAL A 625 -2.16 -0.03 -10.31
N ARG A 626 -1.75 0.42 -9.12
CA ARG A 626 -0.80 1.53 -8.97
C ARG A 626 0.55 0.95 -8.59
N LYS A 627 1.51 1.04 -9.51
CA LYS A 627 2.89 0.61 -9.25
C LYS A 627 3.59 1.74 -8.48
N HIS A 628 3.74 1.51 -7.17
CA HIS A 628 4.10 2.54 -6.23
C HIS A 628 5.61 2.76 -6.17
N ILE A 629 6.04 3.97 -6.53
CA ILE A 629 7.42 4.50 -6.52
C ILE A 629 8.54 3.51 -6.88
N LYS A 630 8.26 2.61 -7.82
CA LYS A 630 9.14 1.56 -8.35
C LYS A 630 8.85 1.39 -9.84
N VAL A 631 9.81 0.96 -10.64
CA VAL A 631 9.60 0.55 -12.04
C VAL A 631 9.94 -0.92 -12.19
N GLU A 632 9.00 -1.74 -12.68
CA GLU A 632 9.21 -3.17 -12.86
C GLU A 632 9.95 -3.51 -14.18
N PRO A 633 10.41 -4.75 -14.39
CA PRO A 633 10.85 -5.19 -15.71
C PRO A 633 9.73 -5.08 -16.75
N ALA A 634 10.07 -4.84 -18.02
CA ALA A 634 9.11 -4.75 -19.14
C ALA A 634 8.12 -5.93 -19.22
N ARG A 635 8.51 -7.10 -18.70
CA ARG A 635 7.65 -8.29 -18.62
C ARG A 635 6.44 -8.11 -17.70
N TRP A 636 6.56 -7.34 -16.61
CA TRP A 636 5.43 -7.05 -15.72
C TRP A 636 4.34 -6.26 -16.48
N TYR A 637 4.72 -5.21 -17.22
CA TYR A 637 3.79 -4.43 -18.03
C TYR A 637 3.17 -5.25 -19.15
N TYR A 638 3.94 -6.16 -19.76
CA TYR A 638 3.40 -7.11 -20.74
C TYR A 638 2.30 -8.01 -20.15
N HIS A 639 2.45 -8.47 -18.92
CA HIS A 639 1.40 -9.22 -18.25
C HIS A 639 0.18 -8.35 -17.94
N ALA A 640 0.37 -7.09 -17.51
CA ALA A 640 -0.73 -6.14 -17.30
C ALA A 640 -1.49 -5.84 -18.61
N ASP A 641 -0.77 -5.64 -19.71
CA ASP A 641 -1.31 -5.44 -21.06
C ASP A 641 -2.15 -6.63 -21.51
N LYS A 642 -1.70 -7.86 -21.24
CA LYS A 642 -2.40 -9.10 -21.59
C LYS A 642 -3.60 -9.39 -20.70
N LEU A 643 -3.51 -9.09 -19.42
CA LEU A 643 -4.57 -9.36 -18.44
C LEU A 643 -5.70 -8.33 -18.51
N GLY A 644 -5.43 -7.13 -19.06
CA GLY A 644 -6.39 -6.04 -19.05
C GLY A 644 -6.47 -5.39 -17.67
N LEU A 645 -5.33 -4.88 -17.19
CA LEU A 645 -5.25 -4.04 -16.00
C LEU A 645 -4.80 -2.65 -16.41
N LEU A 646 -5.48 -1.61 -15.93
CA LEU A 646 -5.01 -0.23 -16.04
C LEU A 646 -3.84 -0.04 -15.07
N VAL A 647 -2.80 0.67 -15.48
CA VAL A 647 -1.61 0.91 -14.66
C VAL A 647 -1.42 2.40 -14.46
N TRP A 648 -1.34 2.80 -13.19
CA TRP A 648 -0.74 4.06 -12.77
C TRP A 648 0.73 3.81 -12.47
N GLN A 649 1.62 4.54 -13.13
CA GLN A 649 3.06 4.44 -12.90
C GLN A 649 3.54 5.68 -12.15
N ASP A 650 4.00 5.46 -10.92
CA ASP A 650 4.65 6.50 -10.13
C ASP A 650 6.08 6.76 -10.64
N PHE A 651 6.55 7.99 -10.50
CA PHE A 651 7.99 8.25 -10.47
C PHE A 651 8.57 7.69 -9.17
N VAL A 652 9.85 7.32 -9.19
CA VAL A 652 10.54 6.81 -8.00
C VAL A 652 10.90 8.00 -7.09
N SER A 653 10.34 8.03 -5.89
CA SER A 653 10.62 9.08 -4.91
C SER A 653 12.06 9.02 -4.38
N THR A 654 12.54 10.18 -3.92
CA THR A 654 13.87 10.39 -3.33
C THR A 654 13.76 11.43 -2.21
N ASN A 655 14.64 11.36 -1.21
CA ASN A 655 14.90 12.50 -0.35
C ASN A 655 15.80 13.48 -1.11
N ILE A 656 15.35 14.71 -1.36
CA ILE A 656 16.07 15.70 -2.16
C ILE A 656 16.62 16.77 -1.24
N THR A 657 17.94 16.88 -1.17
CA THR A 657 18.63 17.89 -0.35
C THR A 657 19.30 18.97 -1.19
N ASP A 658 19.50 18.75 -2.49
CA ASP A 658 20.09 19.72 -3.42
C ASP A 658 19.68 19.50 -4.90
N GLU A 659 20.23 20.34 -5.80
CA GLU A 659 19.94 20.31 -7.24
C GLU A 659 20.29 18.97 -7.91
N SER A 660 21.28 18.22 -7.40
CA SER A 660 21.65 16.93 -7.99
C SER A 660 20.54 15.90 -7.83
N GLY A 661 19.86 15.89 -6.67
CA GLY A 661 18.69 15.06 -6.42
C GLY A 661 17.50 15.44 -7.30
N GLN A 662 17.28 16.74 -7.53
CA GLN A 662 16.25 17.22 -8.45
C GLN A 662 16.51 16.72 -9.88
N GLN A 663 17.76 16.83 -10.36
CA GLN A 663 18.15 16.37 -11.69
C GLN A 663 18.05 14.86 -11.83
N ALA A 664 18.45 14.09 -10.80
CA ALA A 664 18.32 12.63 -10.80
C ALA A 664 16.84 12.21 -10.90
N PHE A 665 15.98 12.75 -10.03
CA PHE A 665 14.54 12.49 -10.04
C PHE A 665 13.91 12.77 -11.42
N LEU A 666 14.17 13.96 -11.98
CA LEU A 666 13.61 14.35 -13.27
C LEU A 666 14.16 13.49 -14.42
N THR A 667 15.47 13.24 -14.45
CA THR A 667 16.10 12.47 -15.54
C THR A 667 15.65 11.01 -15.53
N GLU A 668 15.61 10.38 -14.36
CA GLU A 668 15.17 8.99 -14.21
C GLU A 668 13.66 8.84 -14.47
N GLY A 669 12.85 9.80 -14.02
CA GLY A 669 11.42 9.87 -14.35
C GLY A 669 11.16 9.98 -15.86
N ARG A 670 11.92 10.83 -16.57
CA ARG A 670 11.83 10.93 -18.03
C ARG A 670 12.20 9.64 -18.76
N ARG A 671 13.29 8.99 -18.35
CA ARG A 671 13.69 7.70 -18.92
C ARG A 671 12.64 6.61 -18.66
N THR A 672 12.01 6.63 -17.49
CA THR A 672 10.88 5.73 -17.17
C THR A 672 9.71 5.95 -18.14
N MET A 673 9.34 7.21 -18.39
CA MET A 673 8.29 7.52 -19.37
C MET A 673 8.64 7.02 -20.77
N GLU A 674 9.87 7.25 -21.22
CA GLU A 674 10.35 6.80 -22.53
C GLU A 674 10.33 5.26 -22.64
N GLN A 675 10.78 4.56 -21.60
CA GLN A 675 10.84 3.09 -21.56
C GLN A 675 9.46 2.43 -21.58
N LEU A 676 8.44 3.07 -21.00
CA LEU A 676 7.10 2.51 -20.82
C LEU A 676 6.05 3.12 -21.75
N HIS A 677 6.45 4.02 -22.64
CA HIS A 677 5.57 4.77 -23.55
C HIS A 677 4.67 3.86 -24.40
N ASP A 678 5.13 2.66 -24.71
CA ASP A 678 4.44 1.73 -25.62
C ASP A 678 3.44 0.80 -24.92
N SER A 679 3.41 0.77 -23.59
CA SER A 679 2.52 -0.12 -22.84
C SER A 679 1.07 0.40 -22.84
N PRO A 680 0.10 -0.30 -23.47
CA PRO A 680 -1.31 0.14 -23.48
C PRO A 680 -1.94 0.20 -22.09
N SER A 681 -1.51 -0.66 -21.15
CA SER A 681 -1.99 -0.69 -19.77
C SER A 681 -1.67 0.58 -19.00
N VAL A 682 -0.51 1.20 -19.22
CA VAL A 682 -0.12 2.45 -18.56
C VAL A 682 -1.05 3.56 -19.03
N ILE A 683 -1.91 4.03 -18.13
CA ILE A 683 -2.92 5.07 -18.42
C ILE A 683 -2.49 6.46 -17.95
N GLY A 684 -1.61 6.53 -16.97
CA GLY A 684 -1.19 7.79 -16.40
C GLY A 684 0.09 7.73 -15.59
N TRP A 685 0.66 8.93 -15.40
CA TRP A 685 1.89 9.17 -14.65
C TRP A 685 1.54 9.85 -13.33
N ILE A 686 2.03 9.30 -12.22
CA ILE A 686 1.99 9.93 -10.90
C ILE A 686 3.37 10.54 -10.65
N VAL A 687 3.44 11.86 -10.50
CA VAL A 687 4.74 12.55 -10.38
C VAL A 687 5.26 12.48 -8.94
N PHE A 688 4.46 12.92 -7.97
CA PHE A 688 4.84 12.90 -6.55
C PHE A 688 3.86 12.06 -5.73
N ASN A 689 4.37 11.46 -4.66
CA ASN A 689 3.59 10.73 -3.65
C ASN A 689 3.77 11.42 -2.29
N GLU A 690 2.70 11.90 -1.66
CA GLU A 690 2.68 12.43 -0.27
C GLU A 690 3.71 13.55 0.01
N GLY A 691 4.15 14.26 -1.04
CA GLY A 691 5.22 15.26 -0.99
C GLY A 691 6.64 14.71 -0.93
N TRP A 692 6.84 13.41 -1.12
CA TRP A 692 8.17 12.79 -1.15
C TRP A 692 8.89 13.18 -2.44
N GLY A 693 10.04 13.83 -2.27
CA GLY A 693 10.78 14.45 -3.36
C GLY A 693 10.19 15.78 -3.83
N GLU A 694 9.18 16.32 -3.16
CA GLU A 694 8.60 17.62 -3.51
C GLU A 694 9.35 18.78 -2.82
N TRP A 695 9.93 19.70 -3.60
CA TRP A 695 10.67 20.85 -3.04
C TRP A 695 9.91 22.18 -3.10
N ASP A 696 9.03 22.37 -4.08
CA ASP A 696 8.30 23.64 -4.26
C ASP A 696 6.99 23.40 -5.04
N ARG A 697 5.88 23.98 -4.55
CA ARG A 697 4.54 23.82 -5.16
C ARG A 697 4.47 24.37 -6.60
N THR A 698 5.20 25.44 -6.90
CA THR A 698 5.23 26.01 -8.26
C THR A 698 6.00 25.08 -9.20
N ALA A 699 7.15 24.57 -8.75
CA ALA A 699 7.92 23.57 -9.48
C ALA A 699 7.10 22.30 -9.73
N THR A 700 6.32 21.83 -8.75
CA THR A 700 5.38 20.71 -8.91
C THR A 700 4.45 20.93 -10.11
N GLY A 701 3.84 22.11 -10.21
CA GLY A 701 2.99 22.48 -11.35
C GLY A 701 3.74 22.49 -12.69
N GLN A 702 4.93 23.09 -12.74
CA GLN A 702 5.74 23.17 -13.96
C GLN A 702 6.22 21.79 -14.43
N ILE A 703 6.64 20.93 -13.50
CA ILE A 703 7.05 19.55 -13.78
C ILE A 703 5.86 18.78 -14.30
N THR A 704 4.68 18.91 -13.69
CA THR A 704 3.45 18.26 -14.14
C THR A 704 3.08 18.63 -15.57
N GLU A 705 3.12 19.93 -15.91
CA GLU A 705 2.89 20.40 -17.29
C GLU A 705 3.94 19.86 -18.26
N SER A 706 5.21 19.81 -17.83
CA SER A 706 6.30 19.21 -18.59
C SER A 706 6.04 17.71 -18.84
N VAL A 707 5.59 16.97 -17.82
CA VAL A 707 5.21 15.55 -17.92
C VAL A 707 4.09 15.37 -18.95
N LYS A 708 3.02 16.15 -18.84
CA LYS A 708 1.90 16.12 -19.79
C LYS A 708 2.33 16.45 -21.22
N ALA A 709 3.22 17.42 -21.40
CA ALA A 709 3.71 17.83 -22.71
C ALA A 709 4.57 16.75 -23.39
N ALA A 710 5.33 15.97 -22.62
CA ALA A 710 6.17 14.90 -23.16
C ALA A 710 5.37 13.66 -23.57
N ASP A 711 4.30 13.35 -22.84
CA ASP A 711 3.37 12.28 -23.20
C ASP A 711 1.91 12.72 -23.09
N PRO A 712 1.38 13.40 -24.13
CA PRO A 712 0.00 13.87 -24.13
C PRO A 712 -1.01 12.72 -24.32
N SER A 713 -0.55 11.48 -24.54
CA SER A 713 -1.43 10.32 -24.75
C SER A 713 -1.95 9.69 -23.45
N ARG A 714 -1.47 10.18 -22.30
CA ARG A 714 -1.79 9.71 -20.95
C ARG A 714 -2.28 10.84 -20.05
N VAL A 715 -2.96 10.48 -18.97
CA VAL A 715 -3.34 11.43 -17.90
C VAL A 715 -2.20 11.61 -16.90
N VAL A 716 -2.15 12.74 -16.20
CA VAL A 716 -1.11 13.05 -15.22
C VAL A 716 -1.73 13.40 -13.88
N ASN A 717 -1.29 12.71 -12.83
CA ASN A 717 -1.56 13.05 -11.44
C ASN A 717 -0.31 13.74 -10.87
N ALA A 718 -0.44 15.01 -10.49
CA ALA A 718 0.68 15.79 -9.99
C ALA A 718 1.17 15.26 -8.63
N HIS A 719 0.23 14.86 -7.78
CA HIS A 719 0.46 14.56 -6.36
C HIS A 719 -0.56 13.53 -5.87
N SER A 720 -0.18 12.26 -5.83
CA SER A 720 -0.99 11.29 -5.07
C SER A 720 -0.88 11.65 -3.58
N GLY A 721 -2.01 11.90 -2.92
CA GLY A 721 -2.03 12.31 -1.50
C GLY A 721 -1.69 13.79 -1.25
N VAL A 722 -2.31 14.70 -2.00
CA VAL A 722 -2.06 16.16 -1.87
C VAL A 722 -2.44 16.73 -0.49
N ASN A 723 -3.35 16.07 0.20
CA ASN A 723 -3.97 16.50 1.46
C ASN A 723 -3.13 16.18 2.71
N CYS A 724 -2.07 15.38 2.61
CA CYS A 724 -1.37 14.87 3.80
C CYS A 724 0.16 15.11 3.79
N CYS A 725 0.75 14.73 4.93
CA CYS A 725 2.13 14.29 4.98
C CYS A 725 3.12 15.43 4.68
N ALA A 726 4.01 15.25 3.70
CA ALA A 726 5.04 16.23 3.34
C ALA A 726 4.64 17.13 2.15
N SER A 727 3.43 16.97 1.62
CA SER A 727 2.90 17.70 0.45
C SER A 727 3.06 19.21 0.59
N LYS A 728 3.43 19.89 -0.50
CA LYS A 728 3.48 21.37 -0.56
C LYS A 728 2.13 21.99 -0.97
N GLY A 729 1.10 21.17 -1.10
CA GLY A 729 -0.28 21.56 -1.42
C GLY A 729 -0.58 21.58 -2.92
N ASP A 730 -1.86 21.66 -3.27
CA ASP A 730 -2.35 21.48 -4.63
C ASP A 730 -1.83 22.55 -5.61
N SER A 731 -0.95 22.18 -6.54
CA SER A 731 -0.46 23.08 -7.60
C SER A 731 -1.55 23.58 -8.57
N GLY A 732 -2.73 22.96 -8.58
CA GLY A 732 -3.83 23.25 -9.51
C GLY A 732 -3.57 22.72 -10.93
N LYS A 733 -2.58 21.84 -11.11
CA LYS A 733 -2.14 21.31 -12.40
C LYS A 733 -2.35 19.79 -12.47
N GLY A 734 -2.27 19.26 -13.68
CA GLY A 734 -2.54 17.85 -13.97
C GLY A 734 -4.00 17.60 -14.33
N ASP A 735 -4.35 16.32 -14.44
CA ASP A 735 -5.68 15.85 -14.83
C ASP A 735 -6.48 15.29 -13.63
N ILE A 736 -5.81 15.03 -12.50
CA ILE A 736 -6.36 14.36 -11.32
C ILE A 736 -6.13 15.20 -10.05
N ILE A 737 -7.15 15.30 -9.19
CA ILE A 737 -7.04 15.67 -7.78
C ILE A 737 -7.05 14.37 -6.98
N ASP A 738 -6.03 14.18 -6.14
CA ASP A 738 -5.82 12.92 -5.45
C ASP A 738 -5.56 13.15 -3.96
N HIS A 739 -6.37 12.52 -3.12
CA HIS A 739 -6.21 12.50 -1.66
C HIS A 739 -5.87 11.09 -1.19
N HIS A 740 -5.16 10.97 -0.08
CA HIS A 740 -5.05 9.71 0.67
C HIS A 740 -5.97 9.80 1.88
N ASP A 741 -6.94 8.88 2.00
CA ASP A 741 -7.95 8.91 3.06
C ASP A 741 -8.14 7.54 3.74
N TYR A 742 -7.25 7.25 4.69
CA TYR A 742 -7.26 6.00 5.46
C TYR A 742 -8.38 5.91 6.51
N VAL A 743 -9.02 7.03 6.86
CA VAL A 743 -10.08 7.09 7.90
C VAL A 743 -11.44 7.51 7.35
N ASN A 744 -11.54 7.79 6.05
CA ASN A 744 -12.72 8.24 5.31
C ASN A 744 -13.34 9.54 5.85
N ASN A 745 -12.52 10.57 6.12
CA ASN A 745 -12.98 11.86 6.63
C ASN A 745 -12.64 13.08 5.75
N ASP A 746 -11.85 12.89 4.69
CA ASP A 746 -11.42 13.95 3.76
C ASP A 746 -11.49 13.45 2.31
N PRO A 747 -12.70 13.06 1.85
CA PRO A 747 -12.85 12.48 0.52
C PRO A 747 -12.47 13.49 -0.57
N PRO A 748 -11.76 13.05 -1.62
CA PRO A 748 -11.36 13.91 -2.73
C PRO A 748 -12.59 14.38 -3.52
N TRP A 749 -12.50 15.58 -4.10
CA TRP A 749 -13.59 16.18 -4.87
C TRP A 749 -13.07 16.79 -6.19
N PRO A 750 -13.74 16.57 -7.33
CA PRO A 750 -13.27 17.10 -8.61
C PRO A 750 -13.46 18.62 -8.69
N ASP A 751 -12.60 19.30 -9.44
CA ASP A 751 -12.80 20.71 -9.79
C ASP A 751 -13.45 20.84 -11.18
N SER A 752 -13.36 22.00 -11.84
CA SER A 752 -13.95 22.21 -13.16
C SER A 752 -13.23 21.51 -14.32
N THR A 753 -11.99 21.06 -14.11
CA THR A 753 -11.13 20.49 -15.18
C THR A 753 -10.50 19.15 -14.82
N ARG A 754 -10.37 18.81 -13.53
CA ARG A 754 -9.71 17.61 -13.04
C ARG A 754 -10.69 16.63 -12.42
N ALA A 755 -10.48 15.34 -12.70
CA ALA A 755 -11.21 14.27 -12.04
C ALA A 755 -10.66 14.03 -10.62
N ALA A 756 -11.48 13.47 -9.73
CA ALA A 756 -11.04 13.11 -8.37
C ALA A 756 -10.72 11.62 -8.24
N MET A 757 -9.72 11.30 -7.43
CA MET A 757 -9.36 9.94 -7.02
C MET A 757 -8.94 9.89 -5.56
N ASP A 758 -9.23 8.78 -4.90
CA ASP A 758 -8.63 8.45 -3.60
C ASP A 758 -7.40 7.58 -3.84
N GLY A 759 -6.22 8.20 -3.81
CA GLY A 759 -4.97 7.60 -4.24
C GLY A 759 -4.40 6.55 -3.30
N GLU A 760 -4.87 6.50 -2.05
CA GLU A 760 -4.60 5.44 -1.06
C GLU A 760 -5.66 5.43 0.06
N HIS A 761 -6.27 4.26 0.29
CA HIS A 761 -7.19 4.04 1.39
C HIS A 761 -7.06 2.64 1.99
N GLY A 762 -7.75 2.41 3.11
CA GLY A 762 -7.80 1.11 3.77
C GLY A 762 -6.75 0.98 4.87
N GLY A 763 -5.70 0.19 4.65
CA GLY A 763 -4.68 -0.03 5.68
C GLY A 763 -5.13 -0.98 6.81
N PHE A 764 -6.04 -1.92 6.51
CA PHE A 764 -6.58 -2.84 7.50
C PHE A 764 -5.60 -3.98 7.80
N THR A 765 -5.09 -4.02 9.03
CA THR A 765 -4.03 -4.94 9.44
C THR A 765 -4.59 -6.26 9.98
N LEU A 766 -4.19 -7.38 9.38
CA LEU A 766 -4.42 -8.73 9.90
C LEU A 766 -3.09 -9.46 10.09
N ARG A 767 -2.78 -9.86 11.32
CA ARG A 767 -1.60 -10.68 11.64
C ARG A 767 -1.85 -12.13 11.21
N THR A 768 -0.88 -12.73 10.52
CA THR A 768 -1.00 -14.10 10.00
C THR A 768 0.19 -14.95 10.49
N PRO A 769 0.09 -15.59 11.66
CA PRO A 769 1.19 -16.34 12.27
C PRO A 769 1.84 -17.35 11.32
N GLY A 770 3.16 -17.34 11.25
CA GLY A 770 3.97 -18.18 10.35
C GLY A 770 4.21 -17.61 8.95
N HIS A 771 3.55 -16.51 8.59
CA HIS A 771 3.66 -15.89 7.25
C HIS A 771 4.12 -14.43 7.29
N MET A 772 4.64 -13.98 8.43
CA MET A 772 5.05 -12.59 8.68
C MET A 772 6.56 -12.46 8.69
N TRP A 773 7.10 -11.40 8.13
CA TRP A 773 8.55 -11.15 8.19
C TRP A 773 9.03 -10.95 9.63
N PRO A 774 10.27 -11.32 9.98
CA PRO A 774 10.82 -11.05 11.30
C PRO A 774 10.85 -9.55 11.62
N GLY A 775 10.37 -9.18 12.81
CA GLY A 775 10.27 -7.79 13.24
C GLY A 775 8.91 -7.46 13.84
N THR A 776 8.86 -6.40 14.66
CA THR A 776 7.62 -5.96 15.30
C THR A 776 6.64 -5.43 14.23
N PRO A 777 5.39 -5.94 14.18
CA PRO A 777 4.38 -5.47 13.25
C PRO A 777 4.15 -3.96 13.35
N ALA A 778 4.14 -3.27 12.21
CA ALA A 778 3.72 -1.89 12.12
C ALA A 778 2.19 -1.81 12.36
N GLN A 779 1.79 -1.12 13.43
CA GLN A 779 0.38 -0.81 13.72
C GLN A 779 0.08 0.56 13.13
N ILE A 780 -0.31 0.62 11.85
CA ILE A 780 -0.40 1.90 11.14
C ILE A 780 -1.80 2.51 11.20
N TYR A 781 -2.87 1.72 11.02
CA TYR A 781 -4.23 2.24 10.93
C TYR A 781 -5.26 1.48 11.78
N SER A 782 -5.69 0.28 11.36
CA SER A 782 -6.77 -0.45 12.04
C SER A 782 -6.56 -1.96 12.00
N GLY A 783 -6.37 -2.58 13.17
CA GLY A 783 -6.23 -4.02 13.31
C GLY A 783 -7.56 -4.77 13.29
N VAL A 784 -7.60 -5.93 12.64
CA VAL A 784 -8.74 -6.85 12.64
C VAL A 784 -8.32 -8.24 13.16
N PRO A 785 -9.20 -8.96 13.86
CA PRO A 785 -8.84 -10.20 14.56
C PRO A 785 -8.68 -11.40 13.62
N ASP A 786 -9.39 -11.43 12.49
CA ASP A 786 -9.42 -12.58 11.59
C ASP A 786 -9.79 -12.19 10.15
N LYS A 787 -9.75 -13.20 9.26
CA LYS A 787 -10.08 -13.11 7.84
C LYS A 787 -11.52 -12.66 7.58
N ALA A 788 -12.49 -13.07 8.39
CA ALA A 788 -13.88 -12.69 8.22
C ALA A 788 -14.07 -11.20 8.54
N ALA A 789 -13.45 -10.71 9.61
CA ALA A 789 -13.43 -9.31 9.99
C ALA A 789 -12.72 -8.44 8.93
N LEU A 790 -11.58 -8.89 8.39
CA LEU A 790 -10.91 -8.17 7.29
C LEU A 790 -11.80 -8.05 6.05
N THR A 791 -12.44 -9.16 5.67
CA THR A 791 -13.37 -9.20 4.53
C THR A 791 -14.54 -8.24 4.74
N ALA A 792 -15.19 -8.29 5.90
CA ALA A 792 -16.32 -7.43 6.22
C ALA A 792 -15.92 -5.96 6.27
N LYS A 793 -14.74 -5.64 6.83
CA LYS A 793 -14.21 -4.27 6.90
C LYS A 793 -13.95 -3.71 5.52
N TYR A 794 -13.29 -4.46 4.63
CA TYR A 794 -13.08 -4.05 3.24
C TYR A 794 -14.40 -3.82 2.50
N VAL A 795 -15.32 -4.81 2.54
CA VAL A 795 -16.60 -4.72 1.83
C VAL A 795 -17.41 -3.52 2.30
N SER A 796 -17.55 -3.33 3.62
CA SER A 796 -18.25 -2.18 4.18
C SER A 796 -17.59 -0.86 3.80
N ASN A 797 -16.26 -0.77 3.84
CA ASN A 797 -15.54 0.44 3.46
C ASN A 797 -15.82 0.79 1.98
N THR A 798 -15.66 -0.18 1.10
CA THR A 798 -15.87 -0.02 -0.34
C THR A 798 -17.33 0.35 -0.66
N GLU A 799 -18.29 -0.31 -0.03
CA GLU A 799 -19.73 -0.03 -0.23
C GLU A 799 -20.13 1.35 0.30
N THR A 800 -19.68 1.74 1.48
CA THR A 800 -20.07 3.01 2.12
C THR A 800 -19.48 4.22 1.41
N PHE A 801 -18.20 4.18 1.04
CA PHE A 801 -17.50 5.40 0.60
C PHE A 801 -17.28 5.49 -0.91
N TYR A 802 -17.27 4.36 -1.64
CA TYR A 802 -16.85 4.36 -3.05
C TYR A 802 -17.96 3.99 -4.03
N LEU A 803 -18.96 3.19 -3.62
CA LEU A 803 -19.99 2.72 -4.56
C LEU A 803 -20.83 3.87 -5.14
N ALA A 804 -21.41 4.70 -4.29
CA ALA A 804 -22.21 5.85 -4.76
C ALA A 804 -21.32 6.90 -5.43
N ALA A 805 -20.13 7.16 -4.87
CA ALA A 805 -19.19 8.15 -5.37
C ALA A 805 -18.65 7.80 -6.77
N ALA A 806 -18.38 6.51 -7.04
CA ALA A 806 -18.01 6.02 -8.36
C ALA A 806 -19.08 6.34 -9.41
N GLY A 807 -20.35 6.22 -9.04
CA GLY A 807 -21.50 6.56 -9.88
C GLY A 807 -21.67 8.05 -10.19
N ALA A 808 -20.93 8.97 -9.54
CA ALA A 808 -20.83 10.33 -10.07
C ALA A 808 -19.46 10.98 -9.96
N GLU A 809 -19.01 11.51 -8.82
CA GLU A 809 -17.87 12.43 -8.74
C GLU A 809 -16.48 11.76 -8.75
N LEU A 810 -16.36 10.52 -8.28
CA LEU A 810 -15.06 9.87 -8.08
C LEU A 810 -14.68 9.00 -9.28
N SER A 811 -13.45 9.12 -9.79
CA SER A 811 -12.97 8.36 -10.96
C SER A 811 -12.12 7.14 -10.61
N GLY A 812 -11.71 6.98 -9.36
CA GLY A 812 -10.91 5.83 -8.95
C GLY A 812 -10.59 5.84 -7.47
N SER A 813 -10.16 4.68 -6.99
CA SER A 813 -9.60 4.52 -5.66
C SER A 813 -8.49 3.46 -5.65
N VAL A 814 -7.54 3.58 -4.73
CA VAL A 814 -6.44 2.63 -4.58
C VAL A 814 -6.43 2.04 -3.18
N TYR A 815 -6.64 0.73 -3.07
CA TYR A 815 -6.53 0.04 -1.79
C TYR A 815 -5.08 -0.34 -1.48
N THR A 816 -4.60 0.01 -0.29
CA THR A 816 -3.30 -0.42 0.23
C THR A 816 -3.45 -1.74 1.01
N GLN A 817 -2.95 -2.89 0.55
CA GLN A 817 -2.14 -3.20 -0.66
C GLN A 817 -2.25 -4.68 -1.10
N VAL A 818 -1.53 -5.10 -2.16
CA VAL A 818 -1.59 -6.48 -2.72
C VAL A 818 -1.19 -7.54 -1.70
N THR A 819 0.05 -7.50 -1.22
CA THR A 819 0.57 -8.44 -0.22
C THR A 819 1.00 -7.69 1.02
N ASP A 820 1.04 -8.39 2.15
CA ASP A 820 1.85 -7.94 3.27
C ASP A 820 3.28 -7.76 2.77
N LEU A 821 3.99 -6.87 3.43
CA LEU A 821 5.41 -6.62 3.23
C LEU A 821 6.03 -6.57 4.60
N GLU A 822 7.32 -6.87 4.71
CA GLU A 822 8.08 -6.89 5.97
C GLU A 822 7.23 -6.78 7.25
N THR A 823 7.20 -5.61 7.89
CA THR A 823 6.37 -5.35 9.08
C THR A 823 5.00 -4.73 8.78
N GLU A 824 4.68 -4.42 7.53
CA GLU A 824 3.42 -3.81 7.09
C GLU A 824 2.39 -4.87 6.65
N LEU A 825 1.33 -5.06 7.45
CA LEU A 825 0.47 -6.25 7.39
C LEU A 825 -0.96 -5.97 6.86
N ASN A 826 -1.11 -4.99 6.00
CA ASN A 826 -2.38 -4.53 5.41
C ASN A 826 -2.68 -5.14 4.02
N GLY A 827 -1.92 -6.16 3.60
CA GLY A 827 -2.11 -6.83 2.33
C GLY A 827 -3.30 -7.79 2.28
N MET A 828 -3.80 -8.04 1.06
CA MET A 828 -4.82 -9.06 0.80
C MET A 828 -4.27 -10.50 0.77
N TRP A 829 -2.96 -10.64 0.56
CA TRP A 829 -2.21 -11.89 0.71
C TRP A 829 -1.07 -11.73 1.71
N THR A 830 -0.61 -12.84 2.26
CA THR A 830 0.63 -12.86 3.04
C THR A 830 1.85 -12.52 2.18
N TYR A 831 2.95 -12.06 2.80
CA TYR A 831 4.13 -11.61 2.07
C TYR A 831 4.77 -12.72 1.20
N ASP A 832 4.63 -13.98 1.61
CA ASP A 832 5.07 -15.15 0.84
C ASP A 832 4.10 -15.62 -0.25
N ARG A 833 2.97 -14.94 -0.44
CA ARG A 833 1.89 -15.29 -1.38
C ARG A 833 1.29 -16.68 -1.13
N ARG A 834 1.45 -17.28 0.06
CA ARG A 834 0.93 -18.62 0.35
C ARG A 834 -0.51 -18.63 0.87
N GLU A 835 -0.93 -17.57 1.55
CA GLU A 835 -2.28 -17.47 2.11
C GLU A 835 -2.98 -16.18 1.67
N ILE A 836 -4.26 -16.31 1.31
CA ILE A 836 -5.14 -15.17 1.05
C ILE A 836 -5.90 -14.78 2.32
N LYS A 837 -5.81 -13.51 2.69
CA LYS A 837 -6.29 -12.95 3.95
C LYS A 837 -7.77 -12.53 3.93
N VAL A 838 -8.38 -12.48 2.75
CA VAL A 838 -9.82 -12.19 2.55
C VAL A 838 -10.57 -13.34 1.87
N ASP A 839 -11.90 -13.36 1.99
CA ASP A 839 -12.75 -14.20 1.13
C ASP A 839 -12.89 -13.54 -0.26
N PRO A 840 -12.40 -14.18 -1.35
CA PRO A 840 -12.46 -13.62 -2.69
C PRO A 840 -13.85 -13.24 -3.17
N LYS A 841 -14.88 -14.03 -2.81
CA LYS A 841 -16.20 -13.89 -3.41
C LYS A 841 -16.85 -12.53 -3.07
N PRO A 842 -17.07 -12.18 -1.79
CA PRO A 842 -17.69 -10.90 -1.44
C PRO A 842 -16.83 -9.69 -1.88
N VAL A 843 -15.50 -9.79 -1.79
CA VAL A 843 -14.57 -8.74 -2.28
C VAL A 843 -14.78 -8.50 -3.78
N ARG A 844 -14.82 -9.56 -4.57
CA ARG A 844 -15.02 -9.46 -6.02
C ARG A 844 -16.40 -8.94 -6.39
N GLU A 845 -17.43 -9.33 -5.64
CA GLU A 845 -18.79 -8.84 -5.85
C GLU A 845 -18.90 -7.33 -5.61
N ILE A 846 -18.35 -6.81 -4.51
CA ILE A 846 -18.39 -5.36 -4.26
C ILE A 846 -17.55 -4.58 -5.27
N ASN A 847 -16.35 -5.07 -5.62
CA ASN A 847 -15.47 -4.41 -6.58
C ASN A 847 -16.13 -4.26 -7.96
N ARG A 848 -16.82 -5.31 -8.42
CA ARG A 848 -17.59 -5.26 -9.67
C ARG A 848 -18.76 -4.28 -9.61
N LYS A 849 -19.44 -4.15 -8.47
CA LYS A 849 -20.51 -3.16 -8.30
C LYS A 849 -19.96 -1.73 -8.42
N VAL A 850 -18.83 -1.43 -7.78
CA VAL A 850 -18.19 -0.10 -7.86
C VAL A 850 -17.73 0.21 -9.28
N ILE A 851 -17.05 -0.74 -9.94
CA ILE A 851 -16.61 -0.56 -11.32
C ILE A 851 -17.80 -0.34 -12.27
N ALA A 852 -18.86 -1.13 -12.11
CA ALA A 852 -20.08 -0.97 -12.90
C ALA A 852 -20.76 0.38 -12.63
N ALA A 853 -20.84 0.83 -11.37
CA ALA A 853 -21.40 2.13 -11.02
C ALA A 853 -20.67 3.26 -11.73
N GLY A 854 -19.33 3.27 -11.75
CA GLY A 854 -18.59 4.30 -12.46
C GLY A 854 -18.55 4.16 -13.98
N ALA A 855 -18.66 2.94 -14.52
CA ALA A 855 -18.86 2.73 -15.96
C ALA A 855 -20.24 3.24 -16.44
N ASN A 856 -21.23 3.24 -15.56
CA ASN A 856 -22.57 3.76 -15.80
C ASN A 856 -22.76 5.17 -15.19
N ALA A 857 -21.67 5.86 -14.83
CA ALA A 857 -21.78 7.22 -14.32
C ALA A 857 -22.53 8.08 -15.36
N ALA A 858 -23.57 8.78 -14.92
CA ALA A 858 -24.50 9.57 -15.73
C ALA A 858 -25.50 8.81 -16.62
N GLU A 859 -25.53 7.47 -16.61
CA GLU A 859 -26.80 6.78 -16.86
C GLU A 859 -27.68 7.06 -15.62
N ASP A 860 -28.86 7.67 -15.80
CA ASP A 860 -29.94 7.79 -14.79
C ASP A 860 -30.05 9.04 -13.88
N ALA A 861 -29.47 10.20 -14.21
CA ALA A 861 -30.06 11.47 -13.70
C ALA A 861 -31.13 11.96 -14.69
N GLU A 862 -32.22 11.21 -14.84
CA GLU A 862 -33.41 11.77 -15.47
C GLU A 862 -33.96 12.84 -14.53
N PHE A 863 -33.87 14.10 -14.95
CA PHE A 863 -34.66 15.17 -14.36
C PHE A 863 -35.96 15.22 -15.15
N PRO A 864 -37.11 14.83 -14.59
CA PRO A 864 -38.38 15.00 -15.26
C PRO A 864 -38.62 16.46 -15.69
N GLY A 865 -37.98 17.41 -15.01
CA GLY A 865 -38.08 18.85 -15.29
C GLY A 865 -39.41 19.45 -14.84
N ASN A 866 -40.34 18.63 -14.36
CA ASN A 866 -41.60 19.05 -13.81
C ASN A 866 -42.07 18.13 -12.68
N GLY A 867 -42.73 18.71 -11.68
CA GLY A 867 -43.35 17.97 -10.58
C GLY A 867 -44.61 18.68 -10.12
N HIS A 868 -45.66 17.93 -9.82
CA HIS A 868 -46.87 18.47 -9.21
C HIS A 868 -47.44 17.48 -8.21
N TRP A 869 -47.35 17.82 -6.94
CA TRP A 869 -47.94 17.08 -5.83
C TRP A 869 -49.06 17.92 -5.22
N PRO A 870 -50.33 17.60 -5.54
CA PRO A 870 -51.47 18.23 -4.89
C PRO A 870 -51.64 17.81 -3.44
N LEU A 871 -50.92 16.78 -2.96
CA LEU A 871 -50.97 16.27 -1.58
C LEU A 871 -52.41 15.99 -1.07
N ASN A 872 -53.23 15.43 -1.95
CA ASN A 872 -54.67 15.29 -1.77
C ASN A 872 -55.14 13.88 -1.37
N GLU A 873 -54.22 12.94 -1.12
CA GLU A 873 -54.56 11.55 -0.79
C GLU A 873 -55.24 11.43 0.59
N GLY A 874 -54.87 12.28 1.55
CA GLY A 874 -55.51 12.38 2.88
C GLY A 874 -55.29 11.18 3.81
N ARG A 875 -54.54 10.16 3.37
CA ARG A 875 -54.12 8.98 4.14
C ARG A 875 -53.00 8.25 3.40
N GLY A 876 -52.29 7.36 4.09
CA GLY A 876 -51.21 6.56 3.51
C GLY A 876 -49.83 7.20 3.74
N THR A 877 -48.81 6.64 3.10
CA THR A 877 -47.40 7.03 3.29
C THR A 877 -46.75 7.52 1.99
N ASP A 878 -47.54 7.82 0.96
CA ASP A 878 -47.09 8.28 -0.34
C ASP A 878 -48.06 9.32 -0.95
N SER A 879 -47.53 10.20 -1.80
CA SER A 879 -48.32 11.12 -2.63
C SER A 879 -47.81 11.13 -4.07
N ARG A 880 -48.75 11.07 -5.01
CA ARG A 880 -48.44 10.87 -6.44
C ARG A 880 -48.10 12.18 -7.12
N ASP A 881 -47.14 12.11 -8.04
CA ASP A 881 -46.83 13.18 -8.98
C ASP A 881 -47.84 13.17 -10.14
N LEU A 882 -48.52 14.30 -10.37
CA LEU A 882 -49.49 14.51 -11.45
C LEU A 882 -48.90 15.27 -12.66
N SER A 883 -47.62 15.65 -12.64
CA SER A 883 -46.98 16.36 -13.76
C SER A 883 -46.71 15.47 -14.99
N GLY A 884 -46.76 14.14 -14.80
CA GLY A 884 -46.30 13.15 -15.76
C GLY A 884 -44.87 12.66 -15.52
N GLY A 885 -44.12 13.29 -14.59
CA GLY A 885 -42.74 12.93 -14.22
C GLY A 885 -42.60 11.65 -13.39
N LYS A 886 -43.71 11.14 -12.83
CA LYS A 886 -43.79 9.91 -11.99
C LYS A 886 -42.94 9.96 -10.72
N SER A 887 -42.58 11.15 -10.25
CA SER A 887 -41.77 11.37 -9.05
C SER A 887 -42.60 11.28 -7.77
N THR A 888 -43.11 10.10 -7.43
CA THR A 888 -43.91 9.91 -6.19
C THR A 888 -43.10 10.30 -4.96
N VAL A 889 -43.68 11.08 -4.05
CA VAL A 889 -43.05 11.40 -2.75
C VAL A 889 -43.49 10.38 -1.70
N ALA A 890 -42.55 9.90 -0.89
CA ALA A 890 -42.78 9.01 0.22
C ALA A 890 -42.61 9.77 1.55
N LEU A 891 -43.55 9.60 2.47
CA LEU A 891 -43.53 10.18 3.81
C LEU A 891 -42.53 9.42 4.71
N LYS A 892 -41.87 10.14 5.60
CA LYS A 892 -40.84 9.70 6.55
C LYS A 892 -41.08 10.33 7.92
N GLY A 893 -40.62 9.67 8.98
CA GLY A 893 -40.91 10.08 10.36
C GLY A 893 -42.41 10.00 10.64
N ASP A 894 -42.91 10.99 11.38
CA ASP A 894 -44.30 11.08 11.83
C ASP A 894 -45.18 11.99 10.93
N ALA A 895 -44.71 12.30 9.72
CA ALA A 895 -45.42 13.14 8.76
C ALA A 895 -46.85 12.64 8.51
N GLY A 896 -47.82 13.55 8.68
CA GLY A 896 -49.25 13.23 8.69
C GLY A 896 -50.06 13.94 7.60
N TRP A 897 -51.38 13.76 7.62
CA TRP A 897 -52.32 14.41 6.72
C TRP A 897 -53.22 15.39 7.49
N THR A 898 -53.51 16.54 6.89
CA THR A 898 -54.38 17.59 7.46
C THR A 898 -55.23 18.23 6.36
N PRO A 899 -56.34 18.94 6.65
CA PRO A 899 -57.02 19.74 5.64
C PRO A 899 -56.06 20.75 4.97
N GLY A 900 -56.05 20.78 3.65
CA GLY A 900 -55.16 21.60 2.83
C GLY A 900 -55.76 22.97 2.46
N VAL A 901 -55.00 23.76 1.69
CA VAL A 901 -55.56 24.94 1.01
C VAL A 901 -56.56 24.52 -0.05
N SER A 902 -56.38 23.33 -0.63
CA SER A 902 -57.31 22.66 -1.52
C SER A 902 -57.33 21.16 -1.22
N GLY A 903 -58.39 20.70 -0.55
CA GLY A 903 -58.59 19.31 -0.17
C GLY A 903 -57.74 18.89 1.05
N SER A 904 -56.66 18.13 0.86
CA SER A 904 -55.74 17.68 1.92
C SER A 904 -54.34 18.26 1.71
N ALA A 905 -53.52 18.23 2.76
CA ALA A 905 -52.12 18.63 2.77
C ALA A 905 -51.30 17.67 3.64
N LEU A 906 -49.97 17.76 3.54
CA LEU A 906 -49.06 17.12 4.50
C LEU A 906 -48.87 18.01 5.71
N LYS A 907 -48.80 17.38 6.89
CA LYS A 907 -48.58 18.02 8.18
C LYS A 907 -47.25 17.56 8.74
N PHE A 908 -46.47 18.52 9.21
CA PHE A 908 -45.16 18.30 9.83
C PHE A 908 -45.09 18.92 11.23
N ASP A 909 -44.38 18.28 12.15
CA ASP A 909 -44.21 18.75 13.53
C ASP A 909 -42.92 19.56 13.75
N GLY A 910 -41.94 19.43 12.85
CA GLY A 910 -40.66 20.13 12.91
C GLY A 910 -39.54 19.32 13.57
N ASP A 911 -39.71 18.02 13.78
CA ASP A 911 -38.73 17.12 14.39
C ASP A 911 -38.57 15.79 13.62
N GLY A 912 -37.70 15.80 12.61
CA GLY A 912 -37.29 14.56 11.92
C GLY A 912 -38.31 14.00 10.90
N ASP A 913 -39.44 14.68 10.70
CA ASP A 913 -40.49 14.28 9.77
C ASP A 913 -40.45 15.04 8.44
N PHE A 914 -40.67 14.33 7.34
CA PHE A 914 -40.59 14.92 5.99
C PHE A 914 -41.22 13.99 4.94
N ALA A 915 -41.31 14.44 3.70
CA ALA A 915 -41.57 13.59 2.54
C ALA A 915 -40.52 13.83 1.46
N GLN A 916 -40.19 12.81 0.65
CA GLN A 916 -39.21 12.98 -0.42
C GLN A 916 -39.43 12.04 -1.61
N THR A 917 -38.92 12.43 -2.77
CA THR A 917 -38.84 11.56 -3.96
C THR A 917 -37.73 10.50 -3.82
N GLN A 918 -37.55 9.64 -4.82
CA GLN A 918 -36.42 8.68 -4.86
C GLN A 918 -35.17 9.25 -5.55
N ALA A 919 -35.34 10.26 -6.40
CA ALA A 919 -34.33 10.83 -7.29
C ALA A 919 -34.59 12.34 -7.45
N PRO A 920 -33.61 13.12 -7.93
CA PRO A 920 -33.82 14.54 -8.22
C PRO A 920 -34.95 14.76 -9.24
N VAL A 921 -35.62 15.91 -9.15
CA VAL A 921 -36.77 16.27 -10.00
C VAL A 921 -36.36 17.31 -11.06
N VAL A 922 -35.51 18.26 -10.68
CA VAL A 922 -35.09 19.37 -11.55
C VAL A 922 -33.57 19.51 -11.58
N ASP A 923 -33.03 19.86 -12.75
CA ASP A 923 -31.62 20.25 -12.90
C ASP A 923 -31.42 21.65 -12.30
N THR A 924 -30.66 21.72 -11.22
CA THR A 924 -30.43 22.96 -10.46
C THR A 924 -29.23 23.77 -10.97
N THR A 925 -28.57 23.35 -12.04
CA THR A 925 -27.56 24.17 -12.73
C THR A 925 -28.17 25.16 -13.72
N GLY A 926 -29.43 24.95 -14.13
CA GLY A 926 -30.16 25.82 -15.03
C GLY A 926 -31.15 26.76 -14.35
N SER A 927 -32.09 27.29 -15.13
CA SER A 927 -33.24 28.03 -14.61
C SER A 927 -34.29 27.08 -14.05
N TYR A 928 -34.89 27.39 -12.91
CA TYR A 928 -35.96 26.58 -12.32
C TYR A 928 -36.90 27.39 -11.43
N THR A 929 -38.09 26.85 -11.19
CA THR A 929 -39.09 27.44 -10.29
C THR A 929 -39.62 26.39 -9.34
N VAL A 930 -39.72 26.73 -8.06
CA VAL A 930 -40.28 25.87 -7.00
C VAL A 930 -41.40 26.62 -6.31
N SER A 931 -42.56 25.98 -6.16
CA SER A 931 -43.75 26.56 -5.56
C SER A 931 -44.32 25.62 -4.50
N ALA A 932 -44.81 26.19 -3.40
CA ALA A 932 -45.57 25.47 -2.39
C ALA A 932 -46.58 26.41 -1.71
N TRP A 933 -47.69 25.85 -1.28
CA TRP A 933 -48.54 26.46 -0.27
C TRP A 933 -48.12 25.97 1.10
N VAL A 934 -47.98 26.87 2.07
CA VAL A 934 -47.47 26.52 3.40
C VAL A 934 -48.25 27.21 4.52
N THR A 935 -48.31 26.57 5.68
CA THR A 935 -48.62 27.20 6.97
C THR A 935 -47.46 27.00 7.93
N LEU A 936 -47.39 27.84 8.95
CA LEU A 936 -46.50 27.67 10.10
C LEU A 936 -47.34 27.51 11.37
N ASP A 937 -47.10 26.46 12.12
CA ASP A 937 -47.76 26.23 13.43
C ASP A 937 -47.09 27.06 14.53
N GLU A 938 -45.78 27.20 14.41
CA GLU A 938 -44.93 28.04 15.24
C GLU A 938 -43.82 28.69 14.41
N LEU A 939 -43.14 29.69 14.98
CA LEU A 939 -42.00 30.32 14.33
C LEU A 939 -40.73 29.54 14.70
N PRO A 940 -39.95 29.04 13.73
CA PRO A 940 -38.74 28.27 14.01
C PRO A 940 -37.67 29.16 14.67
N GLY A 941 -36.91 28.57 15.60
CA GLY A 941 -35.76 29.24 16.24
C GLY A 941 -34.56 29.44 15.31
N ASN A 942 -34.52 28.71 14.19
CA ASN A 942 -33.56 28.82 13.10
C ASN A 942 -34.32 28.77 11.75
N TYR A 943 -33.69 28.37 10.65
CA TYR A 943 -34.39 28.08 9.39
C TYR A 943 -35.22 26.80 9.46
N ALA A 944 -36.35 26.81 8.77
CA ALA A 944 -37.19 25.65 8.44
C ALA A 944 -37.55 25.70 6.96
N SER A 945 -37.38 24.58 6.25
CA SER A 945 -37.49 24.47 4.80
C SER A 945 -38.74 23.70 4.38
N ALA A 946 -39.62 24.35 3.63
CA ALA A 946 -40.82 23.72 3.11
C ALA A 946 -40.53 22.82 1.91
N VAL A 947 -39.66 23.27 0.99
CA VAL A 947 -39.22 22.48 -0.17
C VAL A 947 -37.74 22.73 -0.44
N SER A 948 -37.00 21.65 -0.67
CA SER A 948 -35.60 21.68 -1.10
C SER A 948 -35.30 20.49 -2.02
N GLN A 949 -34.11 20.40 -2.61
CA GLN A 949 -33.65 19.20 -3.31
C GLN A 949 -32.23 18.90 -2.89
N ASP A 950 -31.86 17.64 -2.71
CA ASP A 950 -30.58 17.35 -2.05
C ASP A 950 -29.36 17.56 -2.97
N GLY A 951 -28.36 18.25 -2.41
CA GLY A 951 -27.03 18.34 -2.99
C GLY A 951 -26.14 17.15 -2.58
N ARG A 952 -25.07 16.95 -3.37
CA ARG A 952 -24.18 15.80 -3.21
C ARG A 952 -23.19 15.96 -2.05
N ARG A 953 -22.54 17.11 -1.97
CA ARG A 953 -21.37 17.34 -1.09
C ARG A 953 -21.75 17.69 0.35
N ALA A 954 -22.41 18.83 0.55
CA ALA A 954 -22.65 19.34 1.90
C ALA A 954 -24.03 19.94 2.08
N GLU A 955 -24.54 20.67 1.09
CA GLU A 955 -25.73 21.52 1.24
C GLU A 955 -26.64 21.41 0.02
N ASN A 956 -27.89 21.85 0.16
CA ASN A 956 -28.85 21.87 -0.94
C ASN A 956 -28.59 23.06 -1.88
N PRO A 957 -28.80 22.90 -3.20
CA PRO A 957 -28.70 23.97 -4.19
C PRO A 957 -29.81 25.01 -4.04
N PHE A 958 -30.93 24.68 -3.39
CA PHE A 958 -31.94 25.66 -3.00
C PHE A 958 -32.73 25.27 -1.76
N TYR A 959 -33.33 26.29 -1.13
CA TYR A 959 -34.21 26.18 0.04
C TYR A 959 -35.38 27.16 -0.11
N LEU A 960 -36.62 26.67 -0.14
CA LEU A 960 -37.83 27.49 -0.02
C LEU A 960 -38.28 27.46 1.44
N GLN A 961 -38.00 28.52 2.20
CA GLN A 961 -37.91 28.43 3.66
C GLN A 961 -38.40 29.67 4.40
N TYR A 962 -38.58 29.53 5.71
CA TYR A 962 -38.77 30.63 6.66
C TYR A 962 -37.76 30.49 7.80
N GLY A 963 -37.18 31.61 8.22
CA GLY A 963 -36.24 31.64 9.33
C GLY A 963 -35.66 33.03 9.54
N HIS A 964 -35.15 33.29 10.75
CA HIS A 964 -34.62 34.60 11.12
C HIS A 964 -35.56 35.78 10.75
N GLY A 965 -36.88 35.60 10.94
CA GLY A 965 -37.89 36.67 10.73
C GLY A 965 -38.24 36.98 9.27
N ALA A 966 -38.00 36.05 8.33
CA ALA A 966 -38.31 36.27 6.92
C ALA A 966 -38.65 34.99 6.16
N PHE A 967 -39.52 35.12 5.16
CA PHE A 967 -39.58 34.14 4.08
C PHE A 967 -38.37 34.32 3.16
N ALA A 968 -37.80 33.23 2.68
CA ALA A 968 -36.64 33.26 1.82
C ALA A 968 -36.66 32.15 0.76
N PHE A 969 -36.21 32.49 -0.45
CA PHE A 969 -35.68 31.51 -1.39
C PHE A 969 -34.16 31.64 -1.39
N SER A 970 -33.51 30.63 -0.81
CA SER A 970 -32.08 30.66 -0.51
C SER A 970 -31.32 29.72 -1.41
N LEU A 971 -30.13 30.14 -1.82
CA LEU A 971 -29.16 29.36 -2.56
C LEU A 971 -27.80 29.44 -1.84
N PRO A 972 -26.89 28.50 -2.10
CA PRO A 972 -25.53 28.47 -1.55
C PRO A 972 -24.74 29.78 -1.73
N GLY A 973 -23.68 29.94 -0.92
CA GLY A 973 -22.83 31.14 -0.94
C GLY A 973 -23.48 32.39 -0.34
N GLY A 974 -24.55 32.24 0.45
CA GLY A 974 -25.24 33.35 1.12
C GLY A 974 -26.25 34.11 0.26
N ASN A 975 -26.59 33.59 -0.93
CA ASN A 975 -27.47 34.23 -1.89
C ASN A 975 -28.94 33.97 -1.54
N ARG A 976 -29.69 35.00 -1.12
CA ARG A 976 -31.07 34.81 -0.63
C ARG A 976 -32.00 35.94 -1.04
N ALA A 977 -33.05 35.64 -1.78
CA ALA A 977 -34.18 36.56 -1.96
C ALA A 977 -35.06 36.50 -0.70
N ARG A 978 -34.98 37.53 0.15
CA ARG A 978 -35.54 37.53 1.51
C ARG A 978 -36.60 38.61 1.69
N TYR A 979 -37.74 38.26 2.27
CA TYR A 979 -38.84 39.15 2.61
C TYR A 979 -39.10 39.14 4.11
N GLU A 980 -38.70 40.20 4.81
CA GLU A 980 -38.86 40.33 6.26
C GLU A 980 -40.33 40.56 6.61
N VAL A 981 -40.90 39.60 7.33
CA VAL A 981 -42.29 39.62 7.76
C VAL A 981 -42.47 38.63 8.91
N THR A 982 -43.30 38.99 9.88
CA THR A 982 -43.80 38.01 10.86
C THR A 982 -45.08 37.38 10.29
N PRO A 983 -45.07 36.10 9.91
CA PRO A 983 -46.23 35.45 9.35
C PRO A 983 -47.29 35.22 10.44
N GLU A 984 -48.56 35.28 10.04
CA GLU A 984 -49.67 34.82 10.85
C GLU A 984 -49.62 33.29 10.91
N LEU A 985 -49.54 32.73 12.11
CA LEU A 985 -49.53 31.29 12.30
C LEU A 985 -50.84 30.68 11.80
N ASN A 986 -50.75 29.47 11.24
CA ASN A 986 -51.87 28.72 10.66
C ASN A 986 -52.56 29.39 9.44
N ARG A 987 -52.02 30.51 8.94
CA ARG A 987 -52.46 31.11 7.67
C ARG A 987 -51.74 30.44 6.51
N TRP A 988 -52.46 30.16 5.43
CA TRP A 988 -51.88 29.71 4.16
C TRP A 988 -51.17 30.85 3.43
N TYR A 989 -49.90 30.62 3.09
CA TYR A 989 -49.05 31.46 2.25
C TYR A 989 -48.69 30.70 0.98
N HIS A 990 -48.74 31.37 -0.17
CA HIS A 990 -48.20 30.80 -1.41
C HIS A 990 -46.78 31.31 -1.63
N LEU A 991 -45.79 30.43 -1.51
CA LEU A 991 -44.38 30.75 -1.71
C LEU A 991 -43.94 30.24 -3.08
N VAL A 992 -43.25 31.08 -3.85
CA VAL A 992 -42.62 30.69 -5.11
C VAL A 992 -41.21 31.26 -5.20
N GLY A 993 -40.23 30.36 -5.31
CA GLY A 993 -38.85 30.68 -5.60
C GLY A 993 -38.54 30.48 -7.08
N VAL A 994 -37.93 31.48 -7.72
CA VAL A 994 -37.55 31.42 -9.14
C VAL A 994 -36.06 31.70 -9.29
N ARG A 995 -35.30 30.73 -9.81
CA ARG A 995 -33.91 30.89 -10.27
C ARG A 995 -33.93 31.10 -11.78
N ASP A 996 -33.36 32.22 -12.22
CA ASP A 996 -33.22 32.56 -13.63
C ASP A 996 -31.73 32.66 -13.96
N ASP A 997 -31.21 31.63 -14.63
CA ASP A 997 -29.79 31.53 -14.96
C ASP A 997 -29.38 32.52 -16.05
N ALA A 998 -30.24 32.72 -17.05
CA ALA A 998 -30.00 33.66 -18.15
C ALA A 998 -29.77 35.11 -17.66
N THR A 999 -30.39 35.48 -16.54
CA THR A 999 -30.21 36.80 -15.91
C THR A 999 -29.29 36.78 -14.69
N GLY A 1000 -28.87 35.62 -14.20
CA GLY A 1000 -28.06 35.48 -12.99
C GLY A 1000 -28.80 35.85 -11.70
N THR A 1001 -30.13 35.80 -11.67
CA THR A 1001 -30.96 36.26 -10.53
C THR A 1001 -31.75 35.13 -9.87
N THR A 1002 -32.10 35.35 -8.59
CA THR A 1002 -33.08 34.55 -7.84
C THR A 1002 -34.16 35.47 -7.28
N ARG A 1003 -35.43 35.05 -7.31
CA ARG A 1003 -36.59 35.87 -6.95
C ARG A 1003 -37.52 35.09 -6.03
N LEU A 1004 -38.11 35.78 -5.06
CA LEU A 1004 -39.12 35.23 -4.15
C LEU A 1004 -40.45 35.95 -4.37
N PHE A 1005 -41.51 35.15 -4.46
CA PHE A 1005 -42.88 35.60 -4.51
C PHE A 1005 -43.63 35.08 -3.29
N VAL A 1006 -44.49 35.94 -2.73
CA VAL A 1006 -45.41 35.61 -1.65
C VAL A 1006 -46.81 36.03 -2.09
N ASP A 1007 -47.78 35.10 -2.03
CA ASP A 1007 -49.18 35.32 -2.41
C ASP A 1007 -49.33 35.89 -3.84
N GLY A 1008 -48.54 35.34 -4.77
CA GLY A 1008 -48.56 35.70 -6.19
C GLY A 1008 -47.87 37.04 -6.54
N LYS A 1009 -47.21 37.71 -5.58
CA LYS A 1009 -46.49 38.97 -5.81
C LYS A 1009 -44.99 38.80 -5.57
N GLN A 1010 -44.17 39.37 -6.43
CA GLN A 1010 -42.71 39.40 -6.21
C GLN A 1010 -42.41 40.29 -5.01
N VAL A 1011 -41.71 39.77 -4.01
CA VAL A 1011 -41.38 40.48 -2.77
C VAL A 1011 -39.89 40.69 -2.58
N ALA A 1012 -39.05 39.90 -3.24
CA ALA A 1012 -37.60 40.04 -3.16
C ALA A 1012 -36.88 39.50 -4.42
N THR A 1013 -35.68 40.05 -4.68
CA THR A 1013 -34.74 39.62 -5.71
C THR A 1013 -33.33 39.61 -5.12
N ALA A 1014 -32.51 38.63 -5.49
CA ALA A 1014 -31.10 38.54 -5.14
C ALA A 1014 -30.29 37.94 -6.30
N GLN A 1015 -28.97 37.83 -6.12
CA GLN A 1015 -28.09 37.13 -7.05
C GLN A 1015 -28.35 35.62 -7.00
N GLY A 1016 -28.19 34.93 -8.13
CA GLY A 1016 -28.55 33.52 -8.29
C GLY A 1016 -27.61 32.47 -7.68
N GLY A 1017 -26.57 32.86 -6.94
CA GLY A 1017 -25.61 31.90 -6.37
C GLY A 1017 -24.85 31.04 -7.39
N PRO A 1018 -23.92 30.19 -6.92
CA PRO A 1018 -23.15 29.30 -7.78
C PRO A 1018 -24.01 28.17 -8.34
N GLU A 1019 -23.69 27.70 -9.55
CA GLU A 1019 -24.26 26.47 -10.10
C GLU A 1019 -23.88 25.29 -9.21
N GLN A 1020 -24.88 24.55 -8.73
CA GLN A 1020 -24.68 23.33 -7.97
C GLN A 1020 -25.57 22.23 -8.54
N VAL A 1021 -24.96 21.11 -8.91
CA VAL A 1021 -25.67 19.93 -9.38
C VAL A 1021 -26.38 19.28 -8.20
N SER A 1022 -27.71 19.21 -8.28
CA SER A 1022 -28.48 18.37 -7.38
C SER A 1022 -28.37 16.92 -7.81
N THR A 1023 -28.22 16.02 -6.84
CA THR A 1023 -28.06 14.59 -7.10
C THR A 1023 -28.90 13.70 -6.18
N GLY A 1024 -29.59 14.29 -5.20
CA GLY A 1024 -30.46 13.59 -4.29
C GLY A 1024 -31.92 14.00 -4.47
N PRO A 1025 -32.83 13.43 -3.65
CA PRO A 1025 -34.26 13.59 -3.83
C PRO A 1025 -34.73 15.03 -3.59
N LEU A 1026 -35.88 15.35 -4.16
CA LEU A 1026 -36.65 16.52 -3.76
C LEU A 1026 -37.34 16.22 -2.43
N ALA A 1027 -37.15 17.11 -1.46
CA ALA A 1027 -37.68 16.97 -0.12
C ALA A 1027 -38.73 18.05 0.16
N ILE A 1028 -39.78 17.64 0.86
CA ILE A 1028 -40.87 18.47 1.38
C ILE A 1028 -40.81 18.36 2.90
N GLY A 1029 -40.68 19.50 3.58
CA GLY A 1029 -40.64 19.56 5.05
C GLY A 1029 -39.25 19.46 5.68
N ARG A 1030 -38.16 19.45 4.90
CA ARG A 1030 -36.77 19.52 5.40
C ARG A 1030 -35.79 20.10 4.37
N ALA A 1031 -34.54 20.25 4.79
CA ALA A 1031 -33.38 20.40 3.90
C ALA A 1031 -32.19 19.54 4.36
N LYS A 1032 -31.07 19.62 3.64
CA LYS A 1032 -29.79 19.03 4.03
C LYS A 1032 -28.69 20.10 4.05
N TYR A 1033 -27.91 20.11 5.12
CA TYR A 1033 -26.81 21.04 5.35
C TYR A 1033 -25.68 20.37 6.13
N ALA A 1034 -24.42 20.67 5.79
CA ALA A 1034 -23.23 20.00 6.31
C ALA A 1034 -23.33 18.45 6.26
N GLY A 1035 -24.00 17.91 5.24
CA GLY A 1035 -24.19 16.47 5.05
C GLY A 1035 -25.31 15.84 5.88
N GLN A 1036 -26.00 16.59 6.73
CA GLN A 1036 -27.06 16.11 7.63
C GLN A 1036 -28.44 16.67 7.23
N ASP A 1037 -29.49 15.89 7.48
CA ASP A 1037 -30.87 16.40 7.38
C ASP A 1037 -31.13 17.44 8.50
N THR A 1038 -31.70 18.59 8.13
CA THR A 1038 -31.94 19.75 9.00
C THR A 1038 -33.19 20.51 8.54
N ASP A 1039 -33.49 21.62 9.21
CA ASP A 1039 -34.49 22.63 8.79
C ASP A 1039 -35.89 22.02 8.64
N PHE A 1040 -36.26 21.16 9.59
CA PHE A 1040 -37.56 20.50 9.60
C PHE A 1040 -38.69 21.54 9.75
N TRP A 1041 -39.73 21.38 8.93
CA TRP A 1041 -40.85 22.32 8.85
C TRP A 1041 -41.88 22.04 9.95
N SER A 1042 -42.33 23.06 10.68
CA SER A 1042 -43.44 22.93 11.63
C SER A 1042 -44.69 23.61 11.07
N GLY A 1043 -45.61 22.82 10.51
CA GLY A 1043 -46.79 23.32 9.82
C GLY A 1043 -47.26 22.43 8.67
N ALA A 1044 -48.16 22.94 7.83
CA ALA A 1044 -48.70 22.19 6.69
C ALA A 1044 -48.08 22.64 5.37
N VAL A 1045 -47.90 21.71 4.42
CA VAL A 1045 -47.45 21.98 3.05
C VAL A 1045 -48.40 21.33 2.06
N ASP A 1046 -48.79 22.08 1.02
CA ASP A 1046 -49.78 21.71 0.01
C ASP A 1046 -49.37 22.21 -1.40
N GLU A 1047 -49.94 21.63 -2.45
CA GLU A 1047 -49.79 22.06 -3.86
C GLU A 1047 -48.34 22.37 -4.28
N VAL A 1048 -47.42 21.43 -4.00
CA VAL A 1048 -46.00 21.57 -4.36
C VAL A 1048 -45.82 21.41 -5.86
N ARG A 1049 -45.13 22.36 -6.50
CA ARG A 1049 -44.81 22.31 -7.93
C ARG A 1049 -43.38 22.69 -8.23
N VAL A 1050 -42.82 22.05 -9.25
CA VAL A 1050 -41.48 22.32 -9.76
C VAL A 1050 -41.51 22.45 -11.28
N PHE A 1051 -40.71 23.37 -11.80
CA PHE A 1051 -40.54 23.63 -13.23
C PHE A 1051 -39.05 23.82 -13.55
N ASP A 1052 -38.58 23.26 -14.66
CA ASP A 1052 -37.25 23.38 -15.27
C ASP A 1052 -37.03 24.71 -16.02
N ARG A 1053 -37.77 25.73 -15.62
CA ARG A 1053 -37.69 27.07 -16.21
C ARG A 1053 -38.03 28.14 -15.19
N ALA A 1054 -37.57 29.35 -15.46
CA ALA A 1054 -37.98 30.52 -14.72
C ALA A 1054 -39.41 30.93 -15.12
N LEU A 1055 -40.33 30.98 -14.15
CA LEU A 1055 -41.67 31.54 -14.38
C LEU A 1055 -41.63 33.08 -14.40
N SER A 1056 -42.45 33.66 -15.28
CA SER A 1056 -42.72 35.10 -15.27
C SER A 1056 -43.65 35.50 -14.14
N GLU A 1057 -43.67 36.79 -13.77
CA GLU A 1057 -44.54 37.28 -12.70
C GLU A 1057 -46.03 36.99 -12.97
N SER A 1058 -46.47 37.07 -14.23
CA SER A 1058 -47.85 36.77 -14.63
C SER A 1058 -48.18 35.28 -14.50
N GLU A 1059 -47.24 34.38 -14.80
CA GLU A 1059 -47.41 32.94 -14.59
C GLU A 1059 -47.49 32.60 -13.10
N VAL A 1060 -46.66 33.23 -12.25
CA VAL A 1060 -46.73 33.04 -10.79
C VAL A 1060 -48.05 33.55 -10.21
N ALA A 1061 -48.53 34.71 -10.66
CA ALA A 1061 -49.83 35.24 -10.27
C ALA A 1061 -51.00 34.33 -10.71
N ALA A 1062 -50.90 33.75 -11.91
CA ALA A 1062 -51.87 32.77 -12.39
C ALA A 1062 -51.84 31.48 -11.55
N LEU A 1063 -50.65 31.01 -11.16
CA LEU A 1063 -50.48 29.83 -10.32
C LEU A 1063 -51.14 30.02 -8.93
N HIS A 1064 -50.94 31.18 -8.31
CA HIS A 1064 -51.61 31.54 -7.05
C HIS A 1064 -53.14 31.53 -7.18
N ALA A 1065 -53.67 32.03 -8.29
CA ALA A 1065 -55.12 32.13 -8.52
C ALA A 1065 -55.81 30.78 -8.79
N GLN A 1066 -55.08 29.74 -9.21
CA GLN A 1066 -55.64 28.42 -9.54
C GLN A 1066 -56.21 27.68 -8.33
N VAL A 1067 -55.58 27.81 -7.16
CA VAL A 1067 -55.92 27.06 -5.95
C VAL A 1067 -57.05 27.72 -5.13
N ARG A 1068 -57.36 29.00 -5.43
CA ARG A 1068 -58.43 29.76 -4.76
C ARG A 1068 -59.82 29.61 -5.42
N ARG A 1069 -60.01 28.68 -6.36
CA ARG A 1069 -61.29 28.45 -7.04
C ARG A 1069 -62.02 27.21 -6.56
#